data_AF-A0A0Q7MPH8-F1
#
_entry.id   AF-A0A0Q7MPH8-F1
#
_cell.length_a   1.000
_cell.length_b   1.000
_cell.length_c   1.000
_cell.angle_alpha   90.00
_cell.angle_beta   90.00
_cell.angle_gamma   90.00
#
_symmetry.space_group_name_H-M   'P 1'
#
loop_
_entity.id
_entity.type
_entity.pdbx_description
1 polymer ?
#
loop_
_entity_poly.entity_id
_entity_poly.type
_entity_poly.pdbx_seq_one_letter_code
_entity_poly.pdbx_strand_id
1 'polypeptide(L)'
;MSVYLSDARRFVAAATAVLVAAALLLVLPGAQTAHADTSPPAGTPATVSADGLPTVQINGVVWQQALVGDTVFAGGEFSNARPAGAAAGVNTVPRSNLLSFDVRTGVLNPSWAPNPNAQVRAVVKSPDGRRVYVGGNFTSISGQSRYRIAAFDAATGALITTFNAGTNSQVRAIAATNTTVYVGGIFTQAGSSARTRLAAFNASNGALLPWAPTVDDGSVSALTVSPDGTSVIIGGNFLSFNGDPAAPDGLARVDAVSGAVLPFPATTRIRNGGSAGSILGLSGDADNMYGVGYTFGRSGGTLEGVFAADWDTGELTWVADCHGDTYAVWPQGDVVYAASHHHYCGNIRANPQLDEWEFYRAGAFTKAATQLEGREHLGYTNFEGLPAPTKLNWYPDLDTGTFTGQNQGPWAVTGDSRYIVMGGEFLNVNFKRQQGLVRFAVRDIAPNDQGPRFSALDFTPNLRPVGAGAVRISWPANADFDNELLRYSVIRNGAVVWTGDKSSQIWDRPWQGWTDTGLTVGASYNYAVRVADPFGNTVTSPTVAVVADGTGPVSAYAQTVMADGASHYWRLGDGGTTGAIDTAGIDDAITGTALTRGAAGAIAGDSTSAFTFAGTSNSRVIGNTREQNRNTVSVEAWVRTTSNQGGWIVGFGNSASLTGTSSSRDRQLYMESGGRVQFGSSPGQNRTVRSAASYNNGQWHHIVGTLGASGMNLYVDGVLVGSRTDTTTGRNMSGFWRIGGDSLNGWPNQPASSNLAGTIDEVAIYPSELTAGIVAAHNTLGRTGAAPNQPPVAAFSSPTNGLAVDVDGSTSADPDGVIASYAWSFGDGGTATGVNPPAHSYSTAGTYTVTLTVTDGEGATGVATRDVTVAPPAPNQPPVAAFTATPSGLSVTVDGSGSSDPDGTVASYAWNFGDGGTATGPTPPAHAYAAEGTYTVTLTVTDDDGAPTTLAKDVTVTAPPANAPFAVDTFNRTVANGWGSAETGGAWTVAGGATNFSVAPNIGTMRVTGAGFRLSSFLPVSTTSTDLTTQVSMNVMPTGSGTDLELVGRSVGTTDGYRLRLKMLSTGVVRASLVGISAGVTTVGGDHRRVPVAAEDAVHGCGAGVAGRDLGRRDHDGQPGERAGRDVRGGSDARGAVPGGRLGHDDAARQGVGGGDARAGGVDADRHEHHGCAAGRGRCRALGLHLQHHDDAARGRQLVAALRSARRVKRGHATGW
;
A
#
# COMPACT_ATOMS: atom_id res chain seq x y z
N MET A 1 86.03 -29.57 13.25
CA MET A 1 86.44 -28.17 13.47
C MET A 1 85.27 -27.44 14.14
N SER A 2 85.53 -26.45 14.98
CA SER A 2 84.62 -26.05 16.08
C SER A 2 83.53 -25.03 15.69
N VAL A 3 82.50 -24.93 16.54
CA VAL A 3 81.60 -23.75 16.76
C VAL A 3 80.59 -23.43 15.63
N TYR A 4 79.27 -23.23 15.84
CA TYR A 4 78.36 -23.28 17.02
C TYR A 4 76.91 -23.66 16.55
N LEU A 5 75.97 -23.93 17.48
CA LEU A 5 74.51 -24.09 17.21
C LEU A 5 73.74 -22.82 17.69
N SER A 6 72.41 -22.61 17.54
CA SER A 6 71.26 -23.46 17.14
C SER A 6 70.04 -22.62 16.66
N ASP A 7 69.20 -23.23 15.81
CA ASP A 7 67.73 -23.09 15.64
C ASP A 7 66.97 -21.73 15.53
N ALA A 8 66.46 -21.52 14.31
CA ALA A 8 65.04 -21.36 13.95
C ALA A 8 64.16 -20.20 14.51
N ARG A 9 63.74 -19.31 13.58
CA ARG A 9 62.31 -19.19 13.16
C ARG A 9 62.09 -18.28 11.94
N ARG A 10 61.22 -18.73 11.03
CA ARG A 10 60.35 -17.97 10.11
C ARG A 10 60.98 -16.86 9.23
N PHE A 11 61.20 -17.16 7.94
CA PHE A 11 60.58 -16.48 6.79
C PHE A 11 60.93 -17.22 5.48
N VAL A 12 60.25 -16.88 4.37
CA VAL A 12 60.31 -17.50 3.02
C VAL A 12 59.53 -18.82 2.86
N ALA A 13 58.30 -18.69 2.34
CA ALA A 13 57.54 -19.73 1.65
C ALA A 13 56.53 -19.05 0.69
N ALA A 14 57.04 -18.46 -0.39
CA ALA A 14 56.26 -17.74 -1.39
C ALA A 14 56.51 -18.29 -2.80
N ALA A 15 55.54 -18.09 -3.70
CA ALA A 15 55.62 -18.36 -5.14
C ALA A 15 55.56 -19.83 -5.64
N THR A 16 54.61 -20.65 -5.16
CA THR A 16 54.12 -21.85 -5.89
C THR A 16 52.67 -22.27 -5.53
N ALA A 17 51.70 -21.37 -5.72
CA ALA A 17 50.28 -21.65 -5.35
C ALA A 17 49.22 -20.94 -6.22
N VAL A 18 49.39 -20.89 -7.55
CA VAL A 18 48.57 -20.03 -8.45
C VAL A 18 47.82 -20.78 -9.57
N LEU A 19 48.09 -22.08 -9.81
CA LEU A 19 47.67 -22.76 -11.05
C LEU A 19 46.82 -24.04 -10.91
N VAL A 20 46.15 -24.28 -9.77
CA VAL A 20 45.24 -25.44 -9.59
C VAL A 20 43.83 -25.03 -9.09
N ALA A 21 43.60 -23.77 -8.73
CA ALA A 21 42.35 -23.29 -8.14
C ALA A 21 41.24 -22.90 -9.16
N ALA A 22 41.30 -23.41 -10.40
CA ALA A 22 40.52 -22.88 -11.52
C ALA A 22 39.67 -23.91 -12.30
N ALA A 23 39.47 -25.13 -11.77
CA ALA A 23 38.90 -26.25 -12.54
C ALA A 23 37.72 -27.01 -11.90
N LEU A 24 37.31 -26.70 -10.67
CA LEU A 24 36.09 -27.26 -10.06
C LEU A 24 35.34 -26.19 -9.25
N LEU A 25 34.25 -25.67 -9.84
CA LEU A 25 32.98 -25.29 -9.19
C LEU A 25 32.06 -24.61 -10.22
N LEU A 26 31.57 -25.40 -11.19
CA LEU A 26 30.50 -24.99 -12.11
C LEU A 26 29.24 -25.84 -11.84
N VAL A 27 28.78 -25.78 -10.59
CA VAL A 27 27.41 -26.12 -10.22
C VAL A 27 26.74 -24.80 -9.87
N LEU A 28 26.04 -24.22 -10.83
CA LEU A 28 25.17 -23.08 -10.57
C LEU A 28 24.03 -23.56 -9.65
N PRO A 29 23.81 -22.93 -8.48
CA PRO A 29 22.51 -23.02 -7.84
C PRO A 29 21.46 -22.57 -8.86
N GLY A 30 20.39 -23.34 -9.05
CA GLY A 30 19.29 -22.91 -9.89
C GLY A 30 18.81 -21.54 -9.42
N ALA A 31 18.73 -20.56 -10.33
CA ALA A 31 18.36 -19.20 -9.98
C ALA A 31 16.99 -19.21 -9.29
N GLN A 32 16.97 -18.93 -7.99
CA GLN A 32 15.71 -18.66 -7.30
C GLN A 32 15.08 -17.46 -8.00
N THR A 33 13.85 -17.63 -8.48
CA THR A 33 13.05 -16.51 -8.98
C THR A 33 13.04 -15.44 -7.91
N ALA A 34 13.50 -14.23 -8.25
CA ALA A 34 13.49 -13.12 -7.33
C ALA A 34 12.05 -12.91 -6.84
N HIS A 35 11.79 -13.21 -5.58
CA HIS A 35 10.55 -12.81 -4.94
C HIS A 35 10.49 -11.28 -4.95
N ALA A 36 9.29 -10.72 -5.15
CA ALA A 36 9.12 -9.28 -5.08
C ALA A 36 9.54 -8.78 -3.69
N ASP A 37 10.29 -7.69 -3.65
CA ASP A 37 10.68 -7.04 -2.39
C ASP A 37 9.42 -6.42 -1.75
N THR A 38 8.86 -7.16 -0.79
CA THR A 38 7.72 -6.73 0.03
C THR A 38 8.15 -6.69 1.48
N SER A 39 8.92 -5.66 1.83
CA SER A 39 9.35 -5.39 3.20
C SER A 39 8.19 -5.35 4.21
N PRO A 40 7.04 -4.70 3.92
CA PRO A 40 5.79 -4.88 4.66
C PRO A 40 4.84 -5.88 3.95
N PRO A 41 3.81 -6.41 4.64
CA PRO A 41 2.75 -7.21 4.03
C PRO A 41 2.03 -6.46 2.88
N ALA A 42 1.50 -7.21 1.91
CA ALA A 42 0.83 -6.63 0.74
C ALA A 42 -0.38 -5.75 1.13
N GLY A 43 -0.36 -4.49 0.66
CA GLY A 43 -1.36 -3.47 1.02
C GLY A 43 -0.95 -2.54 2.18
N THR A 44 0.15 -2.85 2.88
CA THR A 44 0.69 -2.01 3.96
C THR A 44 1.77 -1.06 3.42
N PRO A 45 1.74 0.26 3.73
CA PRO A 45 2.77 1.21 3.33
C PRO A 45 4.18 0.83 3.80
N ALA A 46 5.18 1.09 2.95
CA ALA A 46 6.59 0.92 3.30
C ALA A 46 7.10 2.10 4.13
N THR A 47 7.84 1.80 5.18
CA THR A 47 8.55 2.77 6.03
C THR A 47 9.96 3.06 5.51
N VAL A 48 10.58 4.12 6.04
CA VAL A 48 12.05 4.21 6.08
C VAL A 48 12.62 3.01 6.83
N SER A 49 13.84 2.57 6.52
CA SER A 49 14.50 1.56 7.35
C SER A 49 14.75 2.09 8.77
N ALA A 50 14.99 1.19 9.71
CA ALA A 50 15.43 1.50 11.06
C ALA A 50 16.96 1.72 11.12
N ASP A 51 17.66 1.88 9.99
CA ASP A 51 19.11 2.17 9.97
C ASP A 51 19.39 3.56 10.58
N GLY A 52 19.92 3.58 11.81
CA GLY A 52 20.38 4.81 12.45
C GLY A 52 21.63 5.35 11.76
N LEU A 53 21.45 6.17 10.71
CA LEU A 53 22.57 6.61 9.87
C LEU A 53 23.49 7.59 10.62
N PRO A 54 24.81 7.54 10.37
CA PRO A 54 25.78 8.45 10.97
C PRO A 54 25.34 9.92 10.85
N THR A 55 25.24 10.60 12.00
CA THR A 55 24.73 11.97 12.12
C THR A 55 25.56 12.76 13.14
N VAL A 56 25.69 14.07 12.97
CA VAL A 56 26.28 14.97 13.98
C VAL A 56 25.65 14.74 15.35
N GLN A 57 26.47 14.65 16.39
CA GLN A 57 26.02 14.43 17.78
C GLN A 57 26.12 15.73 18.58
N ILE A 58 25.19 15.96 19.52
CA ILE A 58 25.23 17.11 20.45
C ILE A 58 25.63 16.68 21.88
N ASN A 59 25.66 17.64 22.82
CA ASN A 59 25.89 17.42 24.25
C ASN A 59 24.72 17.86 25.14
N GLY A 60 23.49 17.81 24.63
CA GLY A 60 22.27 18.25 25.32
C GLY A 60 21.03 17.71 24.63
N VAL A 61 20.02 18.56 24.41
CA VAL A 61 18.72 18.20 23.82
C VAL A 61 18.37 19.02 22.58
N VAL A 62 17.77 18.39 21.56
CA VAL A 62 17.07 19.05 20.45
C VAL A 62 15.56 18.99 20.69
N TRP A 63 14.84 20.12 20.62
CA TRP A 63 13.38 20.16 20.78
C TRP A 63 12.62 20.44 19.48
N GLN A 64 13.24 21.06 18.47
CA GLN A 64 12.58 21.25 17.17
C GLN A 64 13.59 21.29 16.03
N GLN A 65 13.16 20.83 14.86
CA GLN A 65 13.94 20.77 13.63
C GLN A 65 13.13 21.24 12.42
N ALA A 66 13.81 21.67 11.36
CA ALA A 66 13.22 21.83 10.03
C ALA A 66 14.20 21.40 8.93
N LEU A 67 13.72 20.63 7.95
CA LEU A 67 14.48 20.23 6.76
C LEU A 67 14.11 21.11 5.55
N VAL A 68 15.11 21.76 4.96
CA VAL A 68 15.01 22.57 3.74
C VAL A 68 16.02 22.09 2.71
N GLY A 69 15.55 21.53 1.59
CA GLY A 69 16.41 20.89 0.60
C GLY A 69 17.23 19.77 1.23
N ASP A 70 18.55 19.86 1.17
CA ASP A 70 19.46 18.92 1.85
C ASP A 70 19.90 19.38 3.26
N THR A 71 19.45 20.52 3.77
CA THR A 71 19.91 21.06 5.08
C THR A 71 18.86 20.88 6.18
N VAL A 72 19.21 20.15 7.23
CA VAL A 72 18.48 20.15 8.51
C VAL A 72 18.98 21.31 9.36
N PHE A 73 18.05 22.07 9.93
CA PHE A 73 18.30 23.07 10.97
C PHE A 73 17.73 22.54 12.29
N ALA A 74 18.57 22.37 13.32
CA ALA A 74 18.20 21.74 14.60
C ALA A 74 18.44 22.68 15.78
N GLY A 75 17.40 22.89 16.60
CA GLY A 75 17.40 23.83 17.72
C GLY A 75 17.00 23.18 19.05
N GLY A 76 17.61 23.62 20.14
CA GLY A 76 17.34 23.10 21.47
C GLY A 76 18.20 23.78 22.56
N GLU A 77 18.76 22.97 23.45
CA GLU A 77 19.67 23.41 24.51
C GLU A 77 20.90 22.50 24.56
N PHE A 78 22.02 23.04 24.06
CA PHE A 78 23.32 22.36 23.94
C PHE A 78 24.42 23.40 23.69
N SER A 79 25.68 23.05 23.93
CA SER A 79 26.83 23.97 23.78
C SER A 79 27.87 23.51 22.76
N ASN A 80 27.90 22.23 22.42
CA ASN A 80 28.87 21.65 21.50
C ASN A 80 28.23 20.59 20.60
N ALA A 81 28.75 20.50 19.38
CA ALA A 81 28.49 19.41 18.45
C ALA A 81 29.79 18.60 18.20
N ARG A 82 29.70 17.34 17.78
CA ARG A 82 30.83 16.49 17.39
C ARG A 82 30.45 15.57 16.22
N PRO A 83 31.41 15.03 15.45
CA PRO A 83 31.12 14.07 14.39
C PRO A 83 30.36 12.83 14.86
N ALA A 84 29.71 12.12 13.93
CA ALA A 84 29.12 10.81 14.18
C ALA A 84 30.17 9.82 14.73
N GLY A 85 29.76 8.94 15.65
CA GLY A 85 30.66 7.95 16.30
C GLY A 85 31.74 8.53 17.22
N ALA A 86 32.00 9.85 17.22
CA ALA A 86 32.98 10.47 18.11
C ALA A 86 32.54 10.34 19.59
N ALA A 87 33.50 9.99 20.46
CA ALA A 87 33.28 9.93 21.89
C ALA A 87 33.01 11.33 22.50
N ALA A 88 32.35 11.37 23.66
CA ALA A 88 32.12 12.63 24.38
C ALA A 88 33.44 13.35 24.69
N GLY A 89 33.51 14.65 24.40
CA GLY A 89 34.73 15.46 24.53
C GLY A 89 35.75 15.33 23.40
N VAL A 90 35.54 14.44 22.42
CA VAL A 90 36.45 14.26 21.27
C VAL A 90 35.90 14.98 20.04
N ASN A 91 36.78 15.72 19.34
CA ASN A 91 36.46 16.49 18.12
C ASN A 91 35.24 17.42 18.27
N THR A 92 35.04 17.98 19.47
CA THR A 92 33.93 18.89 19.78
C THR A 92 34.15 20.28 19.18
N VAL A 93 33.13 20.79 18.50
CA VAL A 93 33.05 22.15 17.94
C VAL A 93 31.95 22.93 18.67
N PRO A 94 32.21 24.16 19.15
CA PRO A 94 31.18 24.98 19.78
C PRO A 94 29.99 25.24 18.86
N ARG A 95 28.79 24.96 19.39
CA ARG A 95 27.49 25.20 18.76
C ARG A 95 26.48 25.47 19.88
N SER A 96 26.19 26.73 20.15
CA SER A 96 25.24 27.10 21.21
C SER A 96 23.80 27.03 20.71
N ASN A 97 23.03 26.05 21.19
CA ASN A 97 21.56 25.94 21.08
C ASN A 97 20.96 25.82 19.66
N LEU A 98 21.76 25.97 18.59
CA LEU A 98 21.32 25.93 17.20
C LEU A 98 22.47 25.50 16.27
N LEU A 99 22.22 24.51 15.41
CA LEU A 99 23.16 24.02 14.40
C LEU A 99 22.44 23.63 13.10
N SER A 100 23.19 23.38 12.03
CA SER A 100 22.68 22.77 10.81
C SER A 100 23.62 21.69 10.26
N PHE A 101 23.08 20.73 9.53
CA PHE A 101 23.82 19.62 8.91
C PHE A 101 23.18 19.16 7.60
N ASP A 102 23.97 18.53 6.75
CA ASP A 102 23.48 17.93 5.50
C ASP A 102 22.77 16.59 5.78
N VAL A 103 21.53 16.43 5.31
CA VAL A 103 20.65 15.29 5.63
C VAL A 103 21.11 13.98 5.00
N ARG A 104 21.87 14.03 3.90
CA ARG A 104 22.32 12.87 3.13
C ARG A 104 23.55 12.22 3.77
N THR A 105 24.41 13.05 4.35
CA THR A 105 25.71 12.67 4.94
C THR A 105 25.72 12.70 6.47
N GLY A 106 24.81 13.45 7.09
CA GLY A 106 24.78 13.71 8.54
C GLY A 106 25.84 14.70 9.02
N VAL A 107 26.60 15.34 8.11
CA VAL A 107 27.78 16.14 8.45
C VAL A 107 27.39 17.56 8.87
N LEU A 108 27.87 17.98 10.05
CA LEU A 108 27.74 19.34 10.59
C LEU A 108 28.23 20.39 9.58
N ASN A 109 27.41 21.42 9.33
CA ASN A 109 27.86 22.59 8.59
C ASN A 109 28.88 23.39 9.43
N PRO A 110 30.15 23.52 9.01
CA PRO A 110 31.18 24.19 9.79
C PRO A 110 31.02 25.72 9.80
N SER A 111 30.45 26.32 8.75
CA SER A 111 30.33 27.78 8.60
C SER A 111 29.09 28.38 9.26
N TRP A 112 28.05 27.58 9.51
CA TRP A 112 26.83 28.05 10.17
C TRP A 112 26.87 27.82 11.69
N ALA A 113 26.98 28.92 12.44
CA ALA A 113 26.95 28.93 13.91
C ALA A 113 26.31 30.23 14.44
N PRO A 114 24.97 30.35 14.44
CA PRO A 114 24.29 31.57 14.89
C PRO A 114 24.41 31.82 16.40
N ASN A 115 24.69 30.77 17.17
CA ASN A 115 24.97 30.81 18.62
C ASN A 115 24.00 31.70 19.44
N PRO A 116 22.66 31.47 19.39
CA PRO A 116 21.72 32.15 20.27
C PRO A 116 22.11 31.99 21.75
N ASN A 117 22.03 33.10 22.50
CA ASN A 117 22.54 33.20 23.87
C ASN A 117 21.71 32.45 24.94
N ALA A 118 20.63 31.79 24.54
CA ALA A 118 19.83 30.87 25.35
C ALA A 118 19.06 29.91 24.42
N GLN A 119 18.27 29.00 25.00
CA GLN A 119 17.70 27.87 24.26
C GLN A 119 16.73 28.25 23.13
N VAL A 120 16.76 27.44 22.07
CA VAL A 120 15.79 27.43 20.97
C VAL A 120 14.69 26.41 21.29
N ARG A 121 13.45 26.70 20.91
CA ARG A 121 12.28 25.82 21.11
C ARG A 121 11.46 25.59 19.84
N ALA A 122 11.51 26.51 18.87
CA ALA A 122 10.89 26.35 17.56
C ALA A 122 11.90 26.56 16.42
N VAL A 123 11.80 25.75 15.38
CA VAL A 123 12.53 25.89 14.10
C VAL A 123 11.57 25.46 12.99
N VAL A 124 11.21 26.39 12.08
CA VAL A 124 10.16 26.17 11.06
C VAL A 124 10.55 26.85 9.75
N LYS A 125 10.33 26.19 8.61
CA LYS A 125 10.58 26.76 7.27
C LYS A 125 9.41 27.60 6.76
N SER A 126 9.67 28.56 5.86
CA SER A 126 8.62 29.13 5.02
C SER A 126 8.11 28.07 4.00
N PRO A 127 6.85 28.15 3.53
CA PRO A 127 6.34 27.22 2.51
C PRO A 127 7.14 27.25 1.21
N ASP A 128 7.62 28.42 0.79
CA ASP A 128 8.52 28.57 -0.37
C ASP A 128 9.96 28.05 -0.15
N GLY A 129 10.27 27.54 1.05
CA GLY A 129 11.59 27.02 1.42
C GLY A 129 12.71 28.05 1.48
N ARG A 130 12.46 29.35 1.25
CA ARG A 130 13.52 30.37 1.22
C ARG A 130 13.98 30.83 2.60
N ARG A 131 13.18 30.62 3.66
CA ARG A 131 13.47 31.09 5.02
C ARG A 131 13.36 29.99 6.07
N VAL A 132 14.14 30.12 7.14
CA VAL A 132 13.98 29.37 8.39
C VAL A 132 13.74 30.36 9.53
N TYR A 133 12.60 30.24 10.18
CA TYR A 133 12.23 30.98 11.38
C TYR A 133 12.65 30.19 12.63
N VAL A 134 13.19 30.91 13.61
CA VAL A 134 13.71 30.33 14.86
C VAL A 134 13.06 31.05 16.04
N GLY A 135 12.45 30.29 16.94
CA GLY A 135 11.79 30.77 18.16
C GLY A 135 12.40 30.18 19.42
N GLY A 136 12.44 30.93 20.52
CA GLY A 136 12.98 30.42 21.77
C GLY A 136 13.02 31.45 22.89
N ASN A 137 14.05 31.34 23.73
CA ASN A 137 14.27 32.18 24.92
C ASN A 137 15.59 32.98 24.85
N PHE A 138 16.16 33.15 23.65
CA PHE A 138 17.30 34.04 23.40
C PHE A 138 16.88 35.53 23.40
N THR A 139 17.88 36.41 23.59
CA THR A 139 17.79 37.87 23.39
C THR A 139 18.83 38.38 22.38
N SER A 140 19.79 37.54 21.99
CA SER A 140 20.77 37.83 20.95
C SER A 140 21.08 36.56 20.14
N ILE A 141 21.25 36.71 18.84
CA ILE A 141 21.61 35.65 17.89
C ILE A 141 22.42 36.25 16.72
N SER A 142 23.43 35.54 16.23
CA SER A 142 24.40 36.04 15.24
C SER A 142 25.05 37.39 15.63
N GLY A 143 25.21 37.64 16.94
CA GLY A 143 25.70 38.91 17.48
C GLY A 143 24.74 40.10 17.35
N GLN A 144 23.47 39.87 16.98
CA GLN A 144 22.44 40.89 16.83
C GLN A 144 21.36 40.73 17.89
N SER A 145 20.90 41.83 18.48
CA SER A 145 19.77 41.84 19.42
C SER A 145 18.51 41.34 18.72
N ARG A 146 17.97 40.21 19.18
CA ARG A 146 16.76 39.55 18.65
C ARG A 146 16.00 38.92 19.80
N TYR A 147 14.84 39.47 20.10
CA TYR A 147 14.03 39.06 21.24
C TYR A 147 13.15 37.88 20.85
N ARG A 148 13.57 36.67 21.26
CA ARG A 148 12.79 35.42 21.17
C ARG A 148 12.53 34.87 19.76
N ILE A 149 12.64 35.69 18.70
CA ILE A 149 12.34 35.31 17.31
C ILE A 149 13.48 35.80 16.39
N ALA A 150 13.84 34.99 15.39
CA ALA A 150 14.73 35.37 14.29
C ALA A 150 14.33 34.68 12.99
N ALA A 151 14.83 35.19 11.85
CA ALA A 151 14.66 34.58 10.54
C ALA A 151 15.99 34.52 9.79
N PHE A 152 16.26 33.40 9.12
CA PHE A 152 17.45 33.17 8.31
C PHE A 152 17.06 32.87 6.87
N ASP A 153 17.88 33.31 5.92
CA ASP A 153 17.83 32.84 4.54
C ASP A 153 18.32 31.40 4.49
N ALA A 154 17.52 30.49 3.95
CA ALA A 154 17.77 29.05 4.08
C ALA A 154 18.91 28.53 3.18
N ALA A 155 19.24 29.25 2.11
CA ALA A 155 20.28 28.86 1.15
C ALA A 155 21.67 29.35 1.56
N THR A 156 21.75 30.55 2.15
CA THR A 156 23.01 31.18 2.58
C THR A 156 23.27 31.06 4.09
N GLY A 157 22.23 30.77 4.88
CA GLY A 157 22.28 30.79 6.34
C GLY A 157 22.40 32.20 6.94
N ALA A 158 22.29 33.27 6.14
CA ALA A 158 22.41 34.65 6.62
C ALA A 158 21.20 35.09 7.45
N LEU A 159 21.41 35.86 8.52
CA LEU A 159 20.33 36.47 9.30
C LEU A 159 19.61 37.52 8.45
N ILE A 160 18.28 37.38 8.29
CA ILE A 160 17.44 38.34 7.56
C ILE A 160 17.22 39.54 8.47
N THR A 161 18.11 40.52 8.40
CA THR A 161 18.13 41.66 9.34
C THR A 161 16.87 42.52 9.27
N THR A 162 16.20 42.58 8.11
CA THR A 162 14.94 43.31 7.89
C THR A 162 13.74 42.70 8.62
N PHE A 163 13.75 41.40 8.93
CA PHE A 163 12.69 40.75 9.69
C PHE A 163 12.90 41.01 11.18
N ASN A 164 12.15 41.92 11.80
CA ASN A 164 12.39 42.34 13.19
C ASN A 164 11.17 42.15 14.11
N ALA A 165 10.62 40.93 14.11
CA ALA A 165 9.64 40.49 15.10
C ALA A 165 10.28 40.25 16.49
N GLY A 166 9.48 40.28 17.55
CA GLY A 166 9.92 39.88 18.89
C GLY A 166 8.84 39.95 19.97
N THR A 167 9.06 39.22 21.06
CA THR A 167 8.14 39.09 22.20
C THR A 167 8.85 39.27 23.54
N ASN A 168 8.12 39.56 24.62
CA ASN A 168 8.72 39.76 25.95
C ASN A 168 9.18 38.45 26.64
N SER A 169 8.54 37.32 26.35
CA SER A 169 8.86 36.00 26.92
C SER A 169 8.96 34.91 25.84
N GLN A 170 9.37 33.71 26.27
CA GLN A 170 9.68 32.57 25.42
C GLN A 170 8.61 32.28 24.36
N VAL A 171 9.05 32.15 23.10
CA VAL A 171 8.31 31.52 22.01
C VAL A 171 8.62 30.01 22.03
N ARG A 172 7.58 29.19 21.93
CA ARG A 172 7.63 27.72 21.92
C ARG A 172 7.22 27.14 20.57
N ALA A 173 6.24 27.76 19.91
CA ALA A 173 5.68 27.33 18.63
C ALA A 173 5.80 28.41 17.57
N ILE A 174 5.93 28.00 16.30
CA ILE A 174 5.84 28.86 15.11
C ILE A 174 5.02 28.12 14.05
N ALA A 175 4.20 28.84 13.28
CA ALA A 175 3.68 28.38 11.99
C ALA A 175 3.83 29.52 10.96
N ALA A 176 3.96 29.23 9.68
CA ALA A 176 4.24 30.25 8.66
C ALA A 176 3.55 29.98 7.32
N THR A 177 2.93 31.02 6.77
CA THR A 177 2.62 31.12 5.33
C THR A 177 3.75 31.90 4.63
N ASN A 178 3.63 32.14 3.33
CA ASN A 178 4.57 33.01 2.60
C ASN A 178 4.45 34.51 3.00
N THR A 179 3.35 34.90 3.66
CA THR A 179 3.03 36.29 4.03
C THR A 179 3.00 36.55 5.53
N THR A 180 2.74 35.53 6.35
CA THR A 180 2.52 35.65 7.80
C THR A 180 3.31 34.60 8.59
N VAL A 181 3.83 34.99 9.74
CA VAL A 181 4.48 34.12 10.74
C VAL A 181 3.68 34.21 12.05
N TYR A 182 2.98 33.13 12.40
CA TYR A 182 2.27 32.97 13.66
C TYR A 182 3.25 32.44 14.71
N VAL A 183 3.16 32.92 15.95
CA VAL A 183 4.00 32.46 17.06
C VAL A 183 3.16 32.20 18.31
N GLY A 184 3.55 31.16 19.06
CA GLY A 184 2.91 30.72 20.29
C GLY A 184 3.93 30.55 21.43
N GLY A 185 3.52 30.78 22.68
CA GLY A 185 4.39 30.51 23.84
C GLY A 185 3.81 30.96 25.17
N ILE A 186 4.63 31.67 25.96
CA ILE A 186 4.31 32.18 27.31
C ILE A 186 4.54 33.71 27.44
N PHE A 187 4.44 34.43 26.32
CA PHE A 187 4.57 35.89 26.28
C PHE A 187 3.23 36.59 26.53
N THR A 188 3.31 37.86 26.95
CA THR A 188 2.14 38.75 27.15
C THR A 188 2.20 39.99 26.25
N GLN A 189 3.33 40.22 25.57
CA GLN A 189 3.54 41.32 24.65
C GLN A 189 4.32 40.88 23.42
N ALA A 190 3.95 41.43 22.27
CA ALA A 190 4.64 41.32 20.99
C ALA A 190 4.92 42.74 20.46
N GLY A 191 6.19 43.03 20.16
CA GLY A 191 6.64 44.43 20.02
C GLY A 191 6.25 45.26 21.25
N SER A 192 5.55 46.37 21.04
CA SER A 192 4.99 47.24 22.09
C SER A 192 3.52 46.96 22.44
N SER A 193 2.89 45.95 21.82
CA SER A 193 1.46 45.66 21.96
C SER A 193 1.17 44.47 22.86
N ALA A 194 0.04 44.52 23.57
CA ALA A 194 -0.47 43.35 24.30
C ALA A 194 -0.85 42.23 23.32
N ARG A 195 -0.35 41.02 23.61
CA ARG A 195 -0.59 39.77 22.87
C ARG A 195 -0.42 38.60 23.84
N THR A 196 -1.53 38.00 24.25
CA THR A 196 -1.54 36.96 25.29
C THR A 196 -1.25 35.60 24.64
N ARG A 197 0.01 35.16 24.75
CA ARG A 197 0.56 33.87 24.28
C ARG A 197 0.53 33.59 22.77
N LEU A 198 -0.23 34.35 21.99
CA LEU A 198 -0.35 34.26 20.53
C LEU A 198 -0.10 35.61 19.87
N ALA A 199 0.61 35.62 18.73
CA ALA A 199 0.81 36.78 17.88
C ALA A 199 1.09 36.37 16.42
N ALA A 200 0.88 37.28 15.47
CA ALA A 200 1.28 37.09 14.08
C ALA A 200 2.09 38.29 13.56
N PHE A 201 3.08 38.02 12.71
CA PHE A 201 3.96 39.02 12.10
C PHE A 201 4.02 38.86 10.59
N ASN A 202 4.25 39.95 9.85
CA ASN A 202 4.48 39.89 8.41
C ASN A 202 5.81 39.19 8.10
N ALA A 203 5.78 38.19 7.23
CA ALA A 203 6.91 37.32 6.89
C ALA A 203 8.11 38.04 6.23
N SER A 204 7.93 39.25 5.68
CA SER A 204 9.00 39.99 4.99
C SER A 204 9.82 40.91 5.90
N ASN A 205 9.20 41.46 6.95
CA ASN A 205 9.79 42.53 7.77
C ASN A 205 9.53 42.39 9.29
N GLY A 206 8.74 41.40 9.72
CA GLY A 206 8.45 41.15 11.13
C GLY A 206 7.54 42.19 11.78
N ALA A 207 6.84 43.03 11.01
CA ALA A 207 5.84 43.96 11.54
C ALA A 207 4.65 43.18 12.14
N LEU A 208 4.20 43.58 13.34
CA LEU A 208 3.06 42.95 14.03
C LEU A 208 1.76 43.15 13.25
N LEU A 209 0.97 42.08 13.13
CA LEU A 209 -0.32 42.08 12.43
C LEU A 209 -1.52 42.23 13.40
N PRO A 210 -2.71 42.61 12.91
CA PRO A 210 -3.91 42.76 13.74
C PRO A 210 -4.36 41.49 14.46
N TRP A 211 -4.05 40.30 13.91
CA TRP A 211 -4.40 38.99 14.49
C TRP A 211 -4.00 38.92 15.98
N ALA A 212 -5.00 38.66 16.82
CA ALA A 212 -4.90 38.79 18.28
C ALA A 212 -5.82 37.84 19.10
N PRO A 213 -5.98 36.55 18.74
CA PRO A 213 -6.61 35.60 19.65
C PRO A 213 -5.81 35.51 20.96
N THR A 214 -6.47 35.16 22.06
CA THR A 214 -5.84 34.97 23.36
C THR A 214 -5.93 33.53 23.83
N VAL A 215 -4.86 33.05 24.45
CA VAL A 215 -4.87 31.88 25.31
C VAL A 215 -4.61 32.40 26.72
N ASP A 216 -5.56 32.23 27.63
CA ASP A 216 -5.66 33.08 28.82
C ASP A 216 -4.89 32.50 30.01
N ASP A 217 -4.86 31.17 30.12
CA ASP A 217 -4.08 30.38 31.08
C ASP A 217 -3.02 29.51 30.37
N GLY A 218 -2.44 28.52 31.06
CA GLY A 218 -1.49 27.56 30.47
C GLY A 218 -0.34 28.17 29.64
N SER A 219 -0.03 27.51 28.54
CA SER A 219 0.93 27.92 27.49
C SER A 219 0.54 27.34 26.14
N VAL A 220 1.00 27.97 25.05
CA VAL A 220 0.95 27.37 23.70
C VAL A 220 2.26 26.63 23.43
N SER A 221 2.16 25.37 23.03
CA SER A 221 3.28 24.45 22.79
C SER A 221 3.47 24.14 21.31
N ALA A 222 2.38 24.08 20.53
CA ALA A 222 2.37 23.74 19.11
C ALA A 222 1.50 24.70 18.28
N LEU A 223 1.85 24.84 17.00
CA LEU A 223 1.06 25.55 15.99
C LEU A 223 1.20 24.81 14.65
N THR A 224 0.11 24.72 13.88
CA THR A 224 0.17 24.42 12.44
C THR A 224 -0.82 25.31 11.69
N VAL A 225 -0.67 25.42 10.37
CA VAL A 225 -1.50 26.26 9.49
C VAL A 225 -1.98 25.40 8.32
N SER A 226 -3.23 25.57 7.89
CA SER A 226 -3.79 24.81 6.77
C SER A 226 -3.06 25.09 5.45
N PRO A 227 -3.02 24.14 4.48
CA PRO A 227 -2.23 24.28 3.25
C PRO A 227 -2.62 25.48 2.37
N ASP A 228 -3.89 25.88 2.44
CA ASP A 228 -4.46 27.06 1.78
C ASP A 228 -4.15 28.39 2.51
N GLY A 229 -3.68 28.31 3.75
CA GLY A 229 -3.37 29.44 4.62
C GLY A 229 -4.58 30.10 5.31
N THR A 230 -5.77 29.50 5.31
CA THR A 230 -6.99 30.11 5.87
C THR A 230 -7.22 29.87 7.35
N SER A 231 -6.68 28.81 7.94
CA SER A 231 -6.87 28.48 9.36
C SER A 231 -5.57 28.09 10.07
N VAL A 232 -5.53 28.35 11.38
CA VAL A 232 -4.41 28.01 12.28
C VAL A 232 -4.93 27.11 13.39
N ILE A 233 -4.25 25.98 13.60
CA ILE A 233 -4.49 25.07 14.73
C ILE A 233 -3.50 25.41 15.84
N ILE A 234 -4.00 25.48 17.07
CA ILE A 234 -3.29 25.93 18.26
C ILE A 234 -3.32 24.82 19.30
N GLY A 235 -2.14 24.30 19.66
CA GLY A 235 -1.97 23.23 20.65
C GLY A 235 -1.19 23.71 21.88
N GLY A 236 -1.58 23.29 23.07
CA GLY A 236 -0.93 23.67 24.31
C GLY A 236 -1.52 23.00 25.53
N ASN A 237 -1.32 23.59 26.70
CA ASN A 237 -1.80 23.11 27.99
C ASN A 237 -2.80 24.08 28.67
N PHE A 238 -3.58 24.78 27.87
CA PHE A 238 -4.55 25.79 28.32
C PHE A 238 -5.95 25.20 28.55
N LEU A 239 -6.78 25.91 29.31
CA LEU A 239 -8.18 25.61 29.62
C LEU A 239 -9.12 26.76 29.22
N SER A 240 -8.60 27.92 28.80
CA SER A 240 -9.38 29.09 28.37
C SER A 240 -8.82 29.70 27.08
N PHE A 241 -9.73 29.98 26.14
CA PHE A 241 -9.41 30.54 24.83
C PHE A 241 -10.33 31.73 24.51
N ASN A 242 -9.77 32.85 24.05
CA ASN A 242 -10.50 34.10 23.76
C ASN A 242 -11.40 34.60 24.91
N GLY A 243 -11.07 34.26 26.17
CA GLY A 243 -11.86 34.61 27.35
C GLY A 243 -13.05 33.68 27.64
N ASP A 244 -13.21 32.58 26.90
CA ASP A 244 -14.19 31.54 27.19
C ASP A 244 -13.54 30.37 27.96
N PRO A 245 -13.88 30.16 29.25
CA PRO A 245 -13.40 29.03 30.06
C PRO A 245 -14.20 27.74 29.84
N ALA A 246 -15.16 27.72 28.90
CA ALA A 246 -15.79 26.50 28.37
C ALA A 246 -15.25 26.14 26.97
N ALA A 247 -14.24 26.87 26.47
CA ALA A 247 -13.50 26.50 25.28
C ALA A 247 -12.74 25.17 25.46
N PRO A 248 -12.45 24.43 24.38
CA PRO A 248 -11.82 23.12 24.46
C PRO A 248 -10.40 23.12 25.03
N ASP A 249 -10.13 22.17 25.93
CA ASP A 249 -8.87 22.05 26.67
C ASP A 249 -7.66 21.76 25.75
N GLY A 250 -6.75 22.72 25.65
CA GLY A 250 -5.43 22.59 25.02
C GLY A 250 -5.41 22.52 23.49
N LEU A 251 -6.56 22.59 22.80
CA LEU A 251 -6.65 22.46 21.35
C LEU A 251 -7.73 23.38 20.74
N ALA A 252 -7.35 24.27 19.82
CA ALA A 252 -8.27 25.20 19.16
C ALA A 252 -7.96 25.41 17.66
N ARG A 253 -8.96 25.81 16.86
CA ARG A 253 -8.85 26.22 15.46
C ARG A 253 -9.35 27.66 15.30
N VAL A 254 -8.59 28.50 14.61
CA VAL A 254 -8.97 29.89 14.34
C VAL A 254 -8.73 30.28 12.89
N ASP A 255 -9.46 31.28 12.42
CA ASP A 255 -9.21 31.95 11.14
C ASP A 255 -7.84 32.68 11.16
N ALA A 256 -7.06 32.49 10.10
CA ALA A 256 -5.68 32.97 9.98
C ALA A 256 -5.56 34.50 9.88
N VAL A 257 -6.61 35.23 9.50
CA VAL A 257 -6.55 36.67 9.24
C VAL A 257 -7.09 37.47 10.43
N SER A 258 -8.22 37.05 10.97
CA SER A 258 -8.98 37.70 12.05
C SER A 258 -8.66 37.14 13.43
N GLY A 259 -8.36 35.84 13.55
CA GLY A 259 -8.24 35.14 14.83
C GLY A 259 -9.58 34.74 15.46
N ALA A 260 -10.69 34.82 14.70
CA ALA A 260 -11.98 34.29 15.13
C ALA A 260 -11.93 32.77 15.30
N VAL A 261 -12.63 32.23 16.30
CA VAL A 261 -12.73 30.77 16.52
C VAL A 261 -13.53 30.13 15.39
N LEU A 262 -13.02 29.01 14.88
CA LEU A 262 -13.71 28.18 13.88
C LEU A 262 -14.17 26.86 14.54
N PRO A 263 -15.22 26.20 14.00
CA PRO A 263 -15.63 24.88 14.47
C PRO A 263 -14.48 23.86 14.40
N PHE A 264 -14.32 23.07 15.46
CA PHE A 264 -13.33 21.99 15.52
C PHE A 264 -13.87 20.75 16.28
N PRO A 265 -14.74 19.94 15.66
CA PRO A 265 -15.39 18.79 16.31
C PRO A 265 -14.46 17.77 16.98
N ALA A 266 -13.22 17.63 16.51
CA ALA A 266 -12.20 16.76 17.13
C ALA A 266 -12.00 17.05 18.64
N THR A 267 -12.19 18.30 19.06
CA THR A 267 -12.10 18.70 20.48
C THR A 267 -13.19 18.11 21.39
N THR A 268 -14.22 17.49 20.82
CA THR A 268 -15.21 16.69 21.60
C THR A 268 -14.69 15.32 22.02
N ARG A 269 -13.48 14.95 21.58
CA ARG A 269 -12.77 13.70 21.92
C ARG A 269 -11.33 13.94 22.36
N ILE A 270 -10.62 14.88 21.74
CA ILE A 270 -9.24 15.23 22.07
C ILE A 270 -9.21 16.50 22.94
N ARG A 271 -8.84 16.35 24.21
CA ARG A 271 -8.75 17.42 25.22
C ARG A 271 -7.57 17.13 26.12
N ASN A 272 -6.54 17.99 26.13
CA ASN A 272 -5.29 17.76 26.86
C ASN A 272 -4.78 19.09 27.43
N GLY A 273 -5.02 19.38 28.71
CA GLY A 273 -4.84 20.73 29.25
C GLY A 273 -4.46 20.82 30.72
N GLY A 274 -4.30 22.07 31.19
CA GLY A 274 -3.98 22.39 32.57
C GLY A 274 -2.56 22.00 32.96
N SER A 275 -2.37 21.54 34.20
CA SER A 275 -1.07 21.10 34.73
C SER A 275 -0.72 19.65 34.40
N ALA A 276 -1.71 18.86 33.97
CA ALA A 276 -1.59 17.41 33.86
C ALA A 276 -1.60 16.88 32.42
N GLY A 277 -1.91 17.69 31.40
CA GLY A 277 -1.77 17.32 29.99
C GLY A 277 -1.51 18.51 29.07
N SER A 278 -1.06 18.22 27.86
CA SER A 278 -0.85 19.21 26.79
C SER A 278 -0.98 18.53 25.43
N ILE A 279 -1.47 19.25 24.43
CA ILE A 279 -1.05 19.02 23.05
C ILE A 279 0.38 19.55 22.91
N LEU A 280 1.30 18.71 22.43
CA LEU A 280 2.74 18.98 22.40
C LEU A 280 3.28 19.24 20.99
N GLY A 281 2.77 18.48 20.02
CA GLY A 281 3.17 18.56 18.62
C GLY A 281 1.95 18.68 17.71
N LEU A 282 2.09 19.48 16.66
CA LEU A 282 1.14 19.61 15.55
C LEU A 282 1.93 19.64 14.24
N SER A 283 1.42 18.95 13.23
CA SER A 283 1.88 19.08 11.84
C SER A 283 0.71 18.83 10.90
N GLY A 284 0.97 18.70 9.60
CA GLY A 284 -0.05 18.45 8.61
C GLY A 284 0.54 18.46 7.20
N ASP A 285 -0.23 17.94 6.26
CA ASP A 285 0.09 17.92 4.84
C ASP A 285 -1.14 18.37 4.02
N ALA A 286 -1.20 18.00 2.74
CA ALA A 286 -2.32 18.36 1.87
C ALA A 286 -3.64 17.68 2.26
N ASP A 287 -3.60 16.58 3.04
CA ASP A 287 -4.74 15.71 3.28
C ASP A 287 -5.34 15.97 4.66
N ASN A 288 -4.51 16.02 5.71
CA ASN A 288 -4.97 16.16 7.10
C ASN A 288 -4.01 16.98 7.96
N MET A 289 -4.49 17.44 9.12
CA MET A 289 -3.63 17.82 10.24
C MET A 289 -3.39 16.63 11.17
N TYR A 290 -2.21 16.59 11.81
CA TYR A 290 -1.84 15.55 12.77
C TYR A 290 -1.43 16.17 14.10
N GLY A 291 -1.81 15.56 15.22
CA GLY A 291 -1.51 16.06 16.56
C GLY A 291 -1.18 14.98 17.57
N VAL A 292 -0.42 15.37 18.58
CA VAL A 292 0.13 14.49 19.65
C VAL A 292 0.21 15.21 20.99
N GLY A 293 0.21 14.48 22.10
CA GLY A 293 0.24 15.05 23.44
C GLY A 293 0.62 14.07 24.55
N TYR A 294 0.32 14.46 25.79
CA TYR A 294 0.49 13.62 26.98
C TYR A 294 -0.66 13.87 27.99
N THR A 295 -0.90 12.92 28.89
CA THR A 295 -1.76 13.12 30.07
C THR A 295 -1.29 12.29 31.26
N PHE A 296 -0.90 12.96 32.36
CA PHE A 296 -0.56 12.30 33.63
C PHE A 296 -1.77 11.56 34.22
N GLY A 297 -1.93 10.31 33.80
CA GLY A 297 -3.04 9.44 34.14
C GLY A 297 -4.38 9.96 33.65
N ARG A 298 -5.44 9.61 34.38
CA ARG A 298 -6.85 9.70 33.97
C ARG A 298 -7.48 11.09 34.12
N SER A 299 -6.66 12.13 34.31
CA SER A 299 -7.12 13.45 34.78
C SER A 299 -6.42 14.66 34.16
N GLY A 300 -5.46 14.48 33.24
CA GLY A 300 -4.81 15.57 32.51
C GLY A 300 -5.34 15.80 31.09
N GLY A 301 -6.05 14.83 30.55
CA GLY A 301 -6.55 14.85 29.20
C GLY A 301 -7.04 13.50 28.74
N THR A 302 -7.14 13.34 27.42
CA THR A 302 -7.77 12.18 26.80
C THR A 302 -6.81 11.26 26.06
N LEU A 303 -5.76 11.79 25.42
CA LEU A 303 -4.90 11.04 24.49
C LEU A 303 -3.41 11.24 24.81
N GLU A 304 -2.59 10.20 24.59
CA GLU A 304 -1.12 10.28 24.61
C GLU A 304 -0.47 9.89 23.27
N GLY A 305 -1.19 9.16 22.43
CA GLY A 305 -0.76 8.76 21.09
C GLY A 305 -0.96 9.87 20.03
N VAL A 306 -1.39 9.44 18.84
CA VAL A 306 -1.50 10.30 17.65
C VAL A 306 -2.97 10.43 17.25
N PHE A 307 -3.38 11.58 16.73
CA PHE A 307 -4.65 11.72 16.01
C PHE A 307 -4.46 12.41 14.67
N ALA A 308 -5.38 12.12 13.74
CA ALA A 308 -5.54 12.86 12.49
C ALA A 308 -6.91 13.55 12.48
N ALA A 309 -6.96 14.77 11.96
CA ALA A 309 -8.21 15.50 11.75
C ALA A 309 -8.23 16.18 10.37
N ASP A 310 -9.41 16.20 9.77
CA ASP A 310 -9.65 16.83 8.47
C ASP A 310 -9.50 18.36 8.55
N TRP A 311 -8.93 18.95 7.51
CA TRP A 311 -8.62 20.38 7.46
C TRP A 311 -9.85 21.28 7.32
N ASP A 312 -10.91 20.82 6.64
CA ASP A 312 -12.09 21.62 6.32
C ASP A 312 -13.14 21.55 7.44
N THR A 313 -13.57 20.33 7.78
CA THR A 313 -14.59 20.06 8.80
C THR A 313 -14.04 20.16 10.22
N GLY A 314 -12.78 19.75 10.44
CA GLY A 314 -12.21 19.58 11.77
C GLY A 314 -12.73 18.33 12.52
N GLU A 315 -13.33 17.37 11.83
CA GLU A 315 -13.67 16.06 12.41
C GLU A 315 -12.42 15.15 12.53
N LEU A 316 -12.48 14.14 13.40
CA LEU A 316 -11.40 13.16 13.53
C LEU A 316 -11.45 12.15 12.39
N THR A 317 -10.37 12.10 11.61
CA THR A 317 -10.15 11.10 10.57
C THR A 317 -9.78 9.75 11.20
N TRP A 318 -8.98 9.77 12.28
CA TRP A 318 -8.72 8.63 13.17
C TRP A 318 -8.04 9.05 14.47
N VAL A 319 -8.04 8.13 15.44
CA VAL A 319 -7.19 8.14 16.64
C VAL A 319 -6.26 6.92 16.59
N ALA A 320 -5.06 7.04 17.13
CA ALA A 320 -4.15 5.93 17.41
C ALA A 320 -3.91 5.89 18.92
N ASP A 321 -4.75 5.15 19.64
CA ASP A 321 -4.77 5.11 21.11
C ASP A 321 -3.62 4.25 21.66
N CYS A 322 -2.43 4.85 21.60
CA CYS A 322 -1.23 4.41 22.30
C CYS A 322 -1.07 5.22 23.59
N HIS A 323 -0.73 4.56 24.70
CA HIS A 323 -0.46 5.21 25.99
C HIS A 323 1.05 5.40 26.21
N GLY A 324 1.42 6.47 26.92
CA GLY A 324 2.77 7.00 27.07
C GLY A 324 3.05 8.15 26.08
N ASP A 325 3.51 9.29 26.60
CA ASP A 325 3.69 10.59 25.93
C ASP A 325 4.10 10.52 24.44
N THR A 326 3.49 11.36 23.60
CA THR A 326 3.98 11.62 22.24
C THR A 326 4.30 13.11 22.02
N TYR A 327 5.55 13.38 21.61
CA TYR A 327 6.16 14.70 21.60
C TYR A 327 6.03 15.44 20.26
N ALA A 328 6.23 14.73 19.15
CA ALA A 328 6.14 15.30 17.80
C ALA A 328 5.66 14.27 16.77
N VAL A 329 5.05 14.76 15.69
CA VAL A 329 4.47 13.94 14.60
C VAL A 329 4.81 14.53 13.23
N TRP A 330 5.09 13.68 12.24
CA TRP A 330 5.45 14.08 10.89
C TRP A 330 4.90 13.12 9.81
N PRO A 331 4.03 13.58 8.89
CA PRO A 331 3.58 12.78 7.75
C PRO A 331 4.63 12.73 6.61
N GLN A 332 4.73 11.58 5.95
CA GLN A 332 5.56 11.33 4.78
C GLN A 332 4.86 10.27 3.90
N GLY A 333 4.36 10.67 2.73
CA GLY A 333 3.59 9.76 1.86
C GLY A 333 2.37 9.21 2.57
N ASP A 334 2.24 7.89 2.61
CA ASP A 334 1.14 7.16 3.27
C ASP A 334 1.47 6.77 4.74
N VAL A 335 2.55 7.32 5.31
CA VAL A 335 3.01 7.02 6.68
C VAL A 335 3.02 8.27 7.55
N VAL A 336 2.64 8.12 8.82
CA VAL A 336 2.74 9.14 9.87
C VAL A 336 3.74 8.67 10.93
N TYR A 337 4.85 9.40 11.09
CA TYR A 337 5.91 9.08 12.05
C TYR A 337 5.76 9.88 13.33
N ALA A 338 6.10 9.28 14.48
CA ALA A 338 6.01 9.90 15.80
C ALA A 338 7.33 9.76 16.60
N ALA A 339 7.73 10.85 17.24
CA ALA A 339 8.67 10.84 18.36
C ALA A 339 7.85 10.68 19.65
N SER A 340 8.00 9.55 20.33
CA SER A 340 7.06 9.09 21.38
C SER A 340 7.76 8.45 22.57
N HIS A 341 6.97 7.92 23.50
CA HIS A 341 7.36 7.13 24.64
C HIS A 341 6.27 6.07 24.95
N HIS A 342 5.70 5.46 23.91
CA HIS A 342 4.54 4.59 24.11
C HIS A 342 4.92 3.23 24.71
N HIS A 343 4.13 2.77 25.67
CA HIS A 343 4.25 1.47 26.36
C HIS A 343 3.01 0.57 26.18
N TYR A 344 2.03 1.05 25.42
CA TYR A 344 0.82 0.33 25.06
C TYR A 344 0.29 0.87 23.73
N CYS A 345 -0.20 0.00 22.84
CA CYS A 345 -1.02 0.36 21.67
C CYS A 345 -2.14 -0.69 21.46
N GLY A 346 -2.56 -1.37 22.53
CA GLY A 346 -3.36 -2.61 22.42
C GLY A 346 -4.78 -2.39 21.88
N ASN A 347 -5.32 -1.18 21.97
CA ASN A 347 -6.60 -0.81 21.38
C ASN A 347 -6.53 -0.84 19.84
N ILE A 348 -5.41 -0.39 19.25
CA ILE A 348 -5.06 -0.55 17.83
C ILE A 348 -4.33 -1.87 17.50
N ARG A 349 -4.48 -2.89 18.36
CA ARG A 349 -3.95 -4.27 18.18
C ARG A 349 -2.42 -4.40 18.10
N ALA A 350 -1.67 -3.43 18.61
CA ALA A 350 -0.20 -3.48 18.65
C ALA A 350 0.33 -3.35 20.08
N ASN A 351 1.61 -3.70 20.32
CA ASN A 351 2.36 -3.45 21.56
C ASN A 351 1.52 -3.56 22.86
N PRO A 352 1.20 -4.78 23.34
CA PRO A 352 0.49 -4.96 24.61
C PRO A 352 1.37 -4.49 25.77
N GLN A 353 0.74 -4.05 26.86
CA GLN A 353 1.49 -3.65 28.05
C GLN A 353 1.98 -4.90 28.78
N LEU A 354 3.29 -4.96 28.98
CA LEU A 354 3.99 -6.04 29.69
C LEU A 354 4.16 -5.67 31.18
N ASP A 355 4.40 -6.68 32.02
CA ASP A 355 4.56 -6.49 33.47
C ASP A 355 5.83 -5.68 33.82
N GLU A 356 6.89 -5.86 33.02
CA GLU A 356 8.03 -4.93 32.92
C GLU A 356 7.77 -4.01 31.72
N TRP A 357 7.77 -2.69 31.93
CA TRP A 357 7.33 -1.74 30.91
C TRP A 357 8.41 -1.54 29.83
N GLU A 358 8.18 -2.13 28.65
CA GLU A 358 8.88 -1.74 27.43
C GLU A 358 8.36 -0.39 26.91
N PHE A 359 9.25 0.37 26.29
CA PHE A 359 9.02 1.76 25.92
C PHE A 359 9.56 2.05 24.52
N TYR A 360 8.66 2.20 23.56
CA TYR A 360 8.99 2.42 22.16
C TYR A 360 9.02 3.92 21.87
N ARG A 361 10.20 4.44 21.53
CA ARG A 361 10.42 5.89 21.41
C ARG A 361 10.28 6.44 20.00
N ALA A 362 10.19 5.56 19.03
CA ALA A 362 9.83 5.82 17.66
C ALA A 362 8.56 5.03 17.31
N GLY A 363 7.71 5.59 16.46
CA GLY A 363 6.54 4.90 15.93
C GLY A 363 6.24 5.36 14.50
N ALA A 364 5.62 4.46 13.73
CA ALA A 364 5.08 4.75 12.41
C ALA A 364 3.67 4.14 12.30
N PHE A 365 2.77 4.87 11.66
CA PHE A 365 1.36 4.51 11.51
C PHE A 365 0.91 4.73 10.07
N THR A 366 -0.11 4.02 9.60
CA THR A 366 -0.75 4.33 8.30
C THR A 366 -1.40 5.72 8.33
N LYS A 367 -1.27 6.48 7.25
CA LYS A 367 -2.05 7.72 7.03
C LYS A 367 -3.55 7.44 6.96
N ALA A 368 -3.94 6.34 6.34
CA ALA A 368 -5.33 5.90 6.28
C ALA A 368 -5.74 5.20 7.58
N ALA A 369 -7.02 5.34 7.94
CA ALA A 369 -7.65 4.43 8.90
C ALA A 369 -7.85 3.05 8.26
N THR A 370 -7.55 1.99 9.01
CA THR A 370 -7.54 0.59 8.53
C THR A 370 -8.37 -0.33 9.43
N GLN A 371 -8.69 0.11 10.65
CA GLN A 371 -9.41 -0.65 11.66
C GLN A 371 -10.26 0.30 12.53
N LEU A 372 -10.91 -0.25 13.55
CA LEU A 372 -11.58 0.51 14.61
C LEU A 372 -10.85 0.30 15.93
N GLU A 373 -10.86 1.32 16.79
CA GLU A 373 -10.32 1.23 18.15
C GLU A 373 -10.97 0.11 18.95
N GLY A 374 -10.13 -0.68 19.60
CA GLY A 374 -10.52 -1.67 20.59
C GLY A 374 -10.99 -1.04 21.91
N ARG A 375 -11.46 -1.89 22.82
CA ARG A 375 -11.95 -1.44 24.12
C ARG A 375 -10.82 -1.26 25.13
N GLU A 376 -10.69 -0.03 25.61
CA GLU A 376 -9.75 0.36 26.66
C GLU A 376 -10.03 -0.42 27.97
N HIS A 377 -8.95 -0.84 28.64
CA HIS A 377 -9.02 -1.67 29.86
C HIS A 377 -8.00 -1.32 30.97
N LEU A 378 -7.11 -0.35 30.75
CA LEU A 378 -6.16 0.18 31.75
C LEU A 378 -6.73 1.42 32.48
N GLY A 379 -7.87 1.92 32.02
CA GLY A 379 -8.67 3.03 32.51
C GLY A 379 -8.26 4.42 31.99
N TYR A 380 -7.59 4.50 30.85
CA TYR A 380 -7.48 5.74 30.07
C TYR A 380 -8.83 6.13 29.44
N THR A 381 -8.87 7.10 28.53
CA THR A 381 -10.12 7.45 27.82
C THR A 381 -10.46 6.37 26.82
N ASN A 382 -11.67 5.80 26.88
CA ASN A 382 -12.08 4.76 25.93
C ASN A 382 -12.48 5.38 24.58
N PHE A 383 -11.70 5.11 23.53
CA PHE A 383 -11.98 5.53 22.15
C PHE A 383 -12.66 4.44 21.29
N GLU A 384 -13.02 3.30 21.89
CA GLU A 384 -13.70 2.14 21.29
C GLU A 384 -14.69 2.50 20.17
N GLY A 385 -14.46 1.94 18.97
CA GLY A 385 -15.31 2.14 17.80
C GLY A 385 -15.04 3.39 16.95
N LEU A 386 -14.11 4.27 17.34
CA LEU A 386 -13.57 5.29 16.42
C LEU A 386 -12.67 4.64 15.35
N PRO A 387 -12.51 5.26 14.16
CA PRO A 387 -11.52 4.81 13.18
C PRO A 387 -10.09 4.92 13.72
N ALA A 388 -9.26 3.94 13.37
CA ALA A 388 -7.86 3.85 13.80
C ALA A 388 -6.92 3.37 12.67
N PRO A 389 -5.65 3.80 12.66
CA PRO A 389 -4.65 3.34 11.70
C PRO A 389 -4.05 1.99 12.13
N THR A 390 -3.29 1.37 11.22
CA THR A 390 -2.39 0.26 11.54
C THR A 390 -1.06 0.83 12.01
N LYS A 391 -0.55 0.31 13.12
CA LYS A 391 0.82 0.56 13.55
C LYS A 391 1.78 -0.27 12.71
N LEU A 392 2.74 0.38 12.05
CA LEU A 392 3.68 -0.26 11.13
C LEU A 392 4.85 -0.88 11.90
N ASN A 393 5.46 -1.92 11.33
CA ASN A 393 6.68 -2.50 11.88
C ASN A 393 7.88 -1.56 11.61
N TRP A 394 8.07 -0.58 12.49
CA TRP A 394 9.23 0.31 12.51
C TRP A 394 9.54 0.68 13.97
N TYR A 395 10.59 0.05 14.50
CA TYR A 395 10.97 0.01 15.90
C TYR A 395 12.47 0.31 16.10
N PRO A 396 13.04 1.40 15.55
CA PRO A 396 14.42 1.76 15.90
C PRO A 396 14.52 2.01 17.41
N ASP A 397 15.51 1.38 18.03
CA ASP A 397 15.77 1.49 19.47
C ASP A 397 16.40 2.85 19.75
N LEU A 398 15.73 3.69 20.52
CA LEU A 398 16.26 4.94 21.07
C LEU A 398 16.12 4.90 22.60
N ASP A 399 17.23 5.15 23.29
CA ASP A 399 17.28 5.15 24.74
C ASP A 399 16.81 6.47 25.37
N THR A 400 16.77 6.52 26.70
CA THR A 400 16.47 7.74 27.46
C THR A 400 17.73 8.57 27.69
N GLY A 401 17.63 9.87 27.39
CA GLY A 401 18.55 10.87 27.93
C GLY A 401 18.01 11.44 29.24
N THR A 402 18.92 12.01 30.03
CA THR A 402 18.65 12.58 31.36
C THR A 402 18.91 14.09 31.44
N PHE A 403 19.17 14.74 30.29
CA PHE A 403 19.56 16.14 30.22
C PHE A 403 18.44 17.09 30.65
N THR A 404 17.19 16.78 30.29
CA THR A 404 16.02 17.57 30.73
C THR A 404 15.49 17.17 32.11
N GLY A 405 16.02 16.09 32.70
CA GLY A 405 15.50 15.47 33.92
C GLY A 405 14.19 14.71 33.75
N GLN A 406 13.60 14.67 32.55
CA GLN A 406 12.31 14.02 32.27
C GLN A 406 12.46 12.56 31.78
N ASN A 407 13.69 12.07 31.59
CA ASN A 407 14.01 10.70 31.16
C ASN A 407 13.40 10.31 29.80
N GLN A 408 13.51 11.20 28.80
CA GLN A 408 12.92 11.02 27.47
C GLN A 408 13.98 10.74 26.41
N GLY A 409 13.58 10.24 25.24
CA GLY A 409 14.49 9.96 24.13
C GLY A 409 14.44 11.06 23.05
N PRO A 410 13.74 10.83 21.93
CA PRO A 410 13.45 11.85 20.93
C PRO A 410 12.33 12.78 21.40
N TRP A 411 12.47 14.07 21.08
CA TRP A 411 11.48 15.13 21.31
C TRP A 411 10.90 15.68 19.99
N ALA A 412 11.62 15.53 18.88
CA ALA A 412 11.30 16.12 17.59
C ALA A 412 11.46 15.11 16.46
N VAL A 413 10.53 15.14 15.49
CA VAL A 413 10.63 14.43 14.21
C VAL A 413 10.33 15.39 13.05
N THR A 414 11.09 15.29 11.96
CA THR A 414 10.85 16.01 10.70
C THR A 414 11.38 15.19 9.51
N GLY A 415 11.09 15.57 8.27
CA GLY A 415 11.55 14.82 7.11
C GLY A 415 11.24 15.45 5.76
N ASP A 416 11.54 14.69 4.71
CA ASP A 416 11.14 14.90 3.32
C ASP A 416 10.75 13.54 2.70
N SER A 417 10.67 13.41 1.37
CA SER A 417 10.36 12.13 0.70
C SER A 417 11.51 11.10 0.71
N ARG A 418 12.64 11.40 1.37
CA ARG A 418 13.86 10.57 1.36
C ARG A 418 14.31 10.18 2.76
N TYR A 419 14.12 11.07 3.74
CA TYR A 419 14.61 10.90 5.10
C TYR A 419 13.56 11.27 6.16
N ILE A 420 13.60 10.53 7.27
CA ILE A 420 13.02 10.93 8.57
C ILE A 420 14.18 11.25 9.52
N VAL A 421 14.07 12.36 10.25
CA VAL A 421 15.14 12.88 11.12
C VAL A 421 14.56 13.06 12.52
N MET A 422 15.14 12.37 13.49
CA MET A 422 14.77 12.45 14.91
C MET A 422 15.80 13.24 15.71
N GLY A 423 15.32 14.04 16.65
CA GLY A 423 16.15 14.86 17.54
C GLY A 423 15.60 14.82 18.96
N GLY A 424 16.48 14.87 19.96
CA GLY A 424 16.12 14.75 21.37
C GLY A 424 17.34 14.76 22.27
N GLU A 425 17.29 14.00 23.36
CA GLU A 425 18.36 13.87 24.35
C GLU A 425 18.94 12.44 24.49
N PHE A 426 18.39 11.48 23.73
CA PHE A 426 18.89 10.10 23.61
C PHE A 426 20.42 10.03 23.37
N LEU A 427 21.06 8.98 23.86
CA LEU A 427 22.51 8.76 23.83
C LEU A 427 22.91 7.66 22.81
N ASN A 428 22.02 6.72 22.56
CA ASN A 428 22.21 5.59 21.65
C ASN A 428 21.04 5.45 20.66
N VAL A 429 21.35 4.85 19.51
CA VAL A 429 20.35 4.37 18.54
C VAL A 429 20.77 2.97 18.11
N ASN A 430 19.87 1.99 18.15
CA ASN A 430 20.14 0.59 17.79
C ASN A 430 21.35 0.01 18.54
N PHE A 431 21.45 0.25 19.85
CA PHE A 431 22.62 -0.07 20.69
C PHE A 431 23.98 0.55 20.24
N LYS A 432 24.00 1.40 19.20
CA LYS A 432 25.18 2.14 18.71
C LYS A 432 25.16 3.57 19.29
N ARG A 433 26.30 4.12 19.74
CA ARG A 433 26.36 5.49 20.30
C ARG A 433 26.09 6.56 19.24
N GLN A 434 25.00 7.30 19.40
CA GLN A 434 24.57 8.36 18.48
C GLN A 434 23.68 9.36 19.25
N GLN A 435 24.29 10.43 19.77
CA GLN A 435 23.63 11.30 20.76
C GLN A 435 22.81 12.47 20.16
N GLY A 436 21.52 12.49 20.48
CA GLY A 436 20.59 13.63 20.38
C GLY A 436 20.08 13.99 18.98
N LEU A 437 20.66 13.40 17.94
CA LEU A 437 20.27 13.55 16.54
C LEU A 437 20.53 12.25 15.77
N VAL A 438 19.58 11.81 14.96
CA VAL A 438 19.72 10.67 14.03
C VAL A 438 18.82 10.85 12.82
N ARG A 439 19.12 10.15 11.73
CA ARG A 439 18.35 10.15 10.49
C ARG A 439 18.20 8.72 9.95
N PHE A 440 17.05 8.45 9.36
CA PHE A 440 16.61 7.19 8.78
C PHE A 440 16.23 7.45 7.32
N ALA A 441 16.41 6.47 6.43
CA ALA A 441 16.27 6.66 4.98
C ALA A 441 15.22 5.73 4.36
N VAL A 442 14.58 6.17 3.28
CA VAL A 442 13.80 5.27 2.42
C VAL A 442 14.71 4.17 1.86
N ARG A 443 14.16 2.96 1.71
CA ARG A 443 14.93 1.72 1.53
C ARG A 443 15.86 1.75 0.31
N ASP A 444 15.41 2.35 -0.78
CA ASP A 444 16.15 2.59 -2.03
C ASP A 444 17.51 3.28 -1.84
N ILE A 445 17.69 4.05 -0.76
CA ILE A 445 18.93 4.78 -0.44
C ILE A 445 19.47 4.49 0.97
N ALA A 446 18.89 3.50 1.66
CA ALA A 446 19.35 3.01 2.94
C ALA A 446 20.40 1.90 2.75
N PRO A 447 21.25 1.61 3.77
CA PRO A 447 22.03 0.39 3.82
C PRO A 447 21.16 -0.87 3.84
N ASN A 448 20.01 -0.80 4.52
CA ASN A 448 19.22 -1.94 4.97
C ASN A 448 20.14 -2.92 5.76
N ASP A 449 20.85 -2.40 6.78
CA ASP A 449 21.74 -3.17 7.68
C ASP A 449 21.08 -3.64 8.98
N GLN A 450 19.82 -3.25 9.20
CA GLN A 450 18.98 -3.89 10.20
C GLN A 450 18.59 -5.27 9.67
N GLY A 451 18.89 -6.28 10.46
CA GLY A 451 18.50 -7.66 10.25
C GLY A 451 18.11 -8.32 11.58
N PRO A 452 17.62 -9.57 11.56
CA PRO A 452 17.01 -10.25 12.69
C PRO A 452 17.81 -10.11 13.99
N ARG A 453 17.22 -9.44 15.00
CA ARG A 453 17.96 -8.80 16.09
C ARG A 453 18.37 -9.71 17.25
N PHE A 454 17.67 -10.82 17.45
CA PHE A 454 17.97 -11.73 18.55
C PHE A 454 19.17 -12.62 18.20
N SER A 455 20.03 -12.87 19.19
CA SER A 455 21.26 -13.63 18.97
C SER A 455 20.96 -15.08 18.62
N ALA A 456 21.96 -15.78 18.08
CA ALA A 456 21.86 -17.20 17.75
C ALA A 456 21.30 -18.06 18.91
N LEU A 457 21.63 -17.72 20.16
CA LEU A 457 21.18 -18.44 21.35
C LEU A 457 19.68 -18.26 21.61
N ASP A 458 19.15 -17.07 21.37
CA ASP A 458 17.78 -16.61 21.69
C ASP A 458 16.68 -17.21 20.80
N PHE A 459 17.07 -18.06 19.83
CA PHE A 459 16.18 -18.90 19.03
C PHE A 459 16.80 -20.29 18.73
N THR A 460 17.61 -20.81 19.66
CA THR A 460 18.15 -22.18 19.58
C THR A 460 17.01 -23.20 19.42
N PRO A 461 17.02 -24.09 18.41
CA PRO A 461 15.92 -25.01 18.17
C PRO A 461 15.81 -26.08 19.27
N ASN A 462 14.60 -26.23 19.81
CA ASN A 462 14.17 -27.39 20.58
C ASN A 462 13.92 -28.56 19.62
N LEU A 463 14.50 -29.73 19.92
CA LEU A 463 14.39 -30.94 19.09
C LEU A 463 13.70 -32.04 19.89
N ARG A 464 12.59 -32.57 19.35
CA ARG A 464 11.83 -33.67 19.96
C ARG A 464 11.63 -34.82 18.96
N PRO A 465 12.09 -36.04 19.26
CA PRO A 465 11.66 -37.23 18.54
C PRO A 465 10.14 -37.42 18.74
N VAL A 466 9.37 -37.57 17.66
CA VAL A 466 7.90 -37.64 17.70
C VAL A 466 7.42 -38.81 16.85
N GLY A 467 7.16 -39.94 17.49
CA GLY A 467 6.90 -41.21 16.79
C GLY A 467 8.12 -41.75 16.03
N ALA A 468 7.94 -42.92 15.41
CA ALA A 468 9.05 -43.64 14.78
C ALA A 468 9.56 -42.93 13.50
N GLY A 469 10.82 -42.50 13.52
CA GLY A 469 11.49 -41.94 12.33
C GLY A 469 11.09 -40.49 12.00
N ALA A 470 10.65 -39.73 13.01
CA ALA A 470 10.37 -38.30 12.87
C ALA A 470 10.88 -37.47 14.06
N VAL A 471 11.20 -36.20 13.78
CA VAL A 471 11.71 -35.21 14.73
C VAL A 471 10.99 -33.89 14.49
N ARG A 472 10.35 -33.34 15.52
CA ARG A 472 9.87 -31.97 15.54
C ARG A 472 11.00 -31.03 15.93
N ILE A 473 11.20 -30.00 15.12
CA ILE A 473 12.09 -28.87 15.35
C ILE A 473 11.21 -27.67 15.67
N SER A 474 11.33 -27.05 16.84
CA SER A 474 10.61 -25.80 17.19
C SER A 474 11.54 -24.72 17.74
N TRP A 475 11.22 -23.45 17.47
CA TRP A 475 12.02 -22.29 17.85
C TRP A 475 11.10 -21.07 18.04
N PRO A 476 11.42 -20.13 18.96
CA PRO A 476 10.76 -18.82 18.96
C PRO A 476 11.18 -18.05 17.71
N ALA A 477 10.27 -17.31 17.08
CA ALA A 477 10.66 -16.44 15.97
C ALA A 477 11.73 -15.44 16.41
N ASN A 478 12.62 -15.06 15.49
CA ASN A 478 13.43 -13.85 15.61
C ASN A 478 12.56 -12.65 15.14
N ALA A 479 12.99 -11.42 15.36
CA ALA A 479 12.26 -10.24 14.90
C ALA A 479 13.24 -9.19 14.37
N ASP A 480 12.77 -8.37 13.44
CA ASP A 480 13.53 -7.25 12.89
C ASP A 480 12.84 -5.91 13.22
N PHE A 481 13.63 -4.84 13.28
CA PHE A 481 13.15 -3.51 13.64
C PHE A 481 12.36 -2.83 12.52
N ASP A 482 12.50 -3.24 11.27
CA ASP A 482 11.74 -2.67 10.15
C ASP A 482 11.17 -3.70 9.15
N ASN A 483 11.55 -4.98 9.24
CA ASN A 483 10.92 -6.08 8.50
C ASN A 483 10.05 -7.00 9.38
N GLU A 484 8.74 -7.05 9.13
CA GLU A 484 7.86 -7.97 9.86
C GLU A 484 7.96 -9.42 9.34
N LEU A 485 7.97 -9.60 8.02
CA LEU A 485 7.95 -10.92 7.38
C LEU A 485 9.37 -11.45 7.24
N LEU A 486 9.71 -12.47 8.04
CA LEU A 486 11.05 -13.07 8.05
C LEU A 486 11.05 -14.50 7.48
N ARG A 487 12.12 -14.81 6.75
CA ARG A 487 12.36 -16.06 6.01
C ARG A 487 13.16 -17.04 6.85
N TYR A 488 12.57 -18.17 7.22
CA TYR A 488 13.22 -19.22 8.02
C TYR A 488 13.71 -20.37 7.13
N SER A 489 14.79 -21.03 7.55
CA SER A 489 15.38 -22.21 6.92
C SER A 489 15.85 -23.20 7.99
N VAL A 490 15.29 -24.41 8.00
CA VAL A 490 15.78 -25.52 8.84
C VAL A 490 16.89 -26.25 8.07
N ILE A 491 18.03 -26.42 8.73
CA ILE A 491 19.27 -26.97 8.17
C ILE A 491 19.58 -28.30 8.87
N ARG A 492 19.39 -29.43 8.19
CA ARG A 492 19.72 -30.78 8.67
C ARG A 492 21.07 -31.23 8.12
N ASN A 493 22.02 -31.55 9.00
CA ASN A 493 23.37 -32.02 8.65
C ASN A 493 24.09 -31.12 7.61
N GLY A 494 23.83 -29.81 7.65
CA GLY A 494 24.40 -28.82 6.73
C GLY A 494 23.58 -28.51 5.46
N ALA A 495 22.55 -29.30 5.14
CA ALA A 495 21.65 -29.05 4.02
C ALA A 495 20.33 -28.41 4.47
N VAL A 496 19.80 -27.44 3.72
CA VAL A 496 18.45 -26.91 3.96
C VAL A 496 17.42 -27.99 3.60
N VAL A 497 16.50 -28.29 4.52
CA VAL A 497 15.44 -29.31 4.34
C VAL A 497 14.02 -28.76 4.40
N TRP A 498 13.83 -27.60 5.04
CA TRP A 498 12.56 -26.88 5.06
C TRP A 498 12.82 -25.38 5.04
N THR A 499 11.88 -24.62 4.48
CA THR A 499 11.85 -23.16 4.51
C THR A 499 10.42 -22.65 4.62
N GLY A 500 10.19 -21.57 5.37
CA GLY A 500 8.87 -20.94 5.49
C GLY A 500 8.98 -19.50 5.99
N ASP A 501 7.92 -18.73 5.79
CA ASP A 501 7.89 -17.29 6.04
C ASP A 501 6.93 -16.99 7.20
N LYS A 502 7.30 -16.04 8.07
CA LYS A 502 6.53 -15.75 9.29
C LYS A 502 6.61 -14.27 9.67
N SER A 503 5.45 -13.63 9.84
CA SER A 503 5.34 -12.35 10.55
C SER A 503 5.82 -12.50 11.99
N SER A 504 6.72 -11.62 12.41
CA SER A 504 7.25 -11.54 13.76
C SER A 504 7.65 -10.10 14.05
N GLN A 505 7.19 -9.56 15.17
CA GLN A 505 7.48 -8.20 15.60
C GLN A 505 8.30 -8.23 16.90
N ILE A 506 8.95 -7.11 17.25
CA ILE A 506 9.86 -7.07 18.41
C ILE A 506 9.20 -7.50 19.74
N TRP A 507 7.88 -7.32 19.84
CA TRP A 507 7.02 -7.61 21.00
C TRP A 507 6.11 -8.85 20.84
N ASP A 508 5.95 -9.37 19.62
CA ASP A 508 5.27 -10.64 19.35
C ASP A 508 6.17 -11.53 18.49
N ARG A 509 6.83 -12.46 19.19
CA ARG A 509 7.75 -13.44 18.63
C ARG A 509 7.09 -14.82 18.69
N PRO A 510 6.14 -15.12 17.79
CA PRO A 510 5.40 -16.38 17.84
C PRO A 510 6.36 -17.57 17.74
N TRP A 511 6.10 -18.62 18.51
CA TRP A 511 6.80 -19.88 18.29
C TRP A 511 6.49 -20.42 16.90
N GLN A 512 7.47 -21.12 16.34
CA GLN A 512 7.39 -21.82 15.07
C GLN A 512 7.89 -23.25 15.25
N GLY A 513 7.51 -24.12 14.32
CA GLY A 513 8.13 -25.42 14.21
C GLY A 513 7.73 -26.15 12.94
N TRP A 514 8.45 -27.24 12.68
CA TRP A 514 8.24 -28.14 11.57
C TRP A 514 8.69 -29.55 11.99
N THR A 515 8.02 -30.59 11.47
CA THR A 515 8.36 -31.98 11.74
C THR A 515 9.04 -32.59 10.53
N ASP A 516 10.30 -32.99 10.71
CA ASP A 516 11.06 -33.76 9.74
C ASP A 516 10.69 -35.25 9.87
N THR A 517 10.49 -35.94 8.75
CA THR A 517 9.89 -37.29 8.70
C THR A 517 10.66 -38.20 7.73
N GLY A 518 10.54 -39.52 7.89
CA GLY A 518 11.29 -40.48 7.08
C GLY A 518 12.76 -40.61 7.49
N LEU A 519 13.07 -40.22 8.73
CA LEU A 519 14.38 -40.37 9.34
C LEU A 519 14.63 -41.84 9.71
N THR A 520 15.89 -42.28 9.64
CA THR A 520 16.28 -43.61 10.08
C THR A 520 16.17 -43.73 11.59
N VAL A 521 15.33 -44.65 12.07
CA VAL A 521 15.11 -44.87 13.51
C VAL A 521 16.44 -45.15 14.22
N GLY A 522 16.70 -44.43 15.31
CA GLY A 522 17.93 -44.55 16.10
C GLY A 522 19.18 -43.91 15.48
N ALA A 523 19.09 -43.26 14.30
CA ALA A 523 20.19 -42.46 13.75
C ALA A 523 20.21 -41.05 14.38
N SER A 524 21.41 -40.46 14.47
CA SER A 524 21.62 -39.11 14.99
C SER A 524 21.64 -38.06 13.88
N TYR A 525 20.95 -36.94 14.11
CA TYR A 525 20.77 -35.83 13.19
C TYR A 525 21.08 -34.51 13.87
N ASN A 526 21.72 -33.60 13.13
CA ASN A 526 22.09 -32.26 13.60
C ASN A 526 21.23 -31.21 12.89
N TYR A 527 20.56 -30.35 13.66
CA TYR A 527 19.69 -29.30 13.14
C TYR A 527 20.13 -27.90 13.59
N ALA A 528 20.04 -26.93 12.69
CA ALA A 528 20.13 -25.50 12.99
C ALA A 528 19.02 -24.74 12.25
N VAL A 529 18.63 -23.58 12.75
CA VAL A 529 17.68 -22.67 12.11
C VAL A 529 18.43 -21.43 11.65
N ARG A 530 18.27 -21.04 10.39
CA ARG A 530 18.67 -19.72 9.89
C ARG A 530 17.43 -18.88 9.64
N VAL A 531 17.45 -17.64 10.11
CA VAL A 531 16.49 -16.59 9.75
C VAL A 531 17.17 -15.58 8.83
N ALA A 532 16.39 -15.05 7.89
CA ALA A 532 16.77 -13.98 6.98
C ALA A 532 15.64 -12.94 6.87
N ASP A 533 15.99 -11.69 6.59
CA ASP A 533 15.06 -10.67 6.10
C ASP A 533 14.99 -10.68 4.55
N PRO A 534 14.20 -9.80 3.91
CA PRO A 534 14.18 -9.65 2.45
C PRO A 534 15.49 -9.11 1.84
N PHE A 535 16.33 -8.42 2.62
CA PHE A 535 17.58 -7.79 2.14
C PHE A 535 18.79 -8.73 2.20
N GLY A 536 18.66 -9.88 2.86
CA GLY A 536 19.68 -10.91 2.98
C GLY A 536 20.53 -10.82 4.25
N ASN A 537 20.18 -10.00 5.24
CA ASN A 537 20.80 -10.07 6.56
C ASN A 537 20.31 -11.34 7.26
N THR A 538 21.23 -12.14 7.81
CA THR A 538 20.88 -13.44 8.39
C THR A 538 21.51 -13.69 9.74
N VAL A 539 20.79 -14.42 10.60
CA VAL A 539 21.33 -15.02 11.83
C VAL A 539 21.04 -16.52 11.78
N THR A 540 21.99 -17.33 12.23
CA THR A 540 21.84 -18.79 12.33
C THR A 540 22.05 -19.22 13.78
N SER A 541 21.17 -20.09 14.28
CA SER A 541 21.23 -20.67 15.62
C SER A 541 22.48 -21.55 15.81
N PRO A 542 22.81 -21.95 17.06
CA PRO A 542 23.63 -23.14 17.29
C PRO A 542 23.04 -24.35 16.57
N THR A 543 23.92 -25.29 16.25
CA THR A 543 23.53 -26.63 15.81
C THR A 543 23.24 -27.50 17.04
N VAL A 544 22.07 -28.12 17.08
CA VAL A 544 21.64 -29.04 18.15
C VAL A 544 21.53 -30.46 17.58
N ALA A 545 21.92 -31.46 18.35
CA ALA A 545 21.88 -32.88 17.95
C ALA A 545 20.71 -33.62 18.60
N VAL A 546 20.11 -34.56 17.88
CA VAL A 546 18.99 -35.40 18.35
C VAL A 546 19.07 -36.78 17.69
N VAL A 547 18.62 -37.82 18.39
CA VAL A 547 18.44 -39.17 17.82
C VAL A 547 16.99 -39.32 17.36
N ALA A 548 16.73 -39.89 16.20
CA ALA A 548 15.37 -40.15 15.72
C ALA A 548 14.81 -41.45 16.35
N ASP A 549 14.65 -41.49 17.67
CA ASP A 549 14.25 -42.66 18.47
C ASP A 549 12.83 -42.59 19.08
N GLY A 550 11.98 -41.70 18.55
CA GLY A 550 10.60 -41.52 18.99
C GLY A 550 9.75 -42.80 18.91
N THR A 551 8.87 -42.99 19.89
CA THR A 551 8.18 -44.27 20.11
C THR A 551 6.78 -44.31 19.50
N GLY A 552 6.53 -45.36 18.70
CA GLY A 552 5.19 -45.79 18.29
C GLY A 552 4.54 -44.99 17.15
N PRO A 553 3.42 -45.49 16.60
CA PRO A 553 2.50 -44.72 15.78
C PRO A 553 1.61 -43.83 16.66
N VAL A 554 1.16 -42.69 16.13
CA VAL A 554 0.11 -41.87 16.74
C VAL A 554 -1.24 -42.57 16.56
N SER A 555 -2.09 -42.63 17.59
CA SER A 555 -3.39 -43.31 17.50
C SER A 555 -4.37 -42.58 16.59
N ALA A 556 -5.42 -43.27 16.13
CA ALA A 556 -6.46 -42.68 15.30
C ALA A 556 -7.13 -41.46 15.98
N TYR A 557 -7.44 -41.55 17.28
CA TYR A 557 -7.95 -40.42 18.07
C TYR A 557 -7.02 -39.21 18.00
N ALA A 558 -5.74 -39.42 18.26
CA ALA A 558 -4.75 -38.35 18.26
C ALA A 558 -4.52 -37.77 16.86
N GLN A 559 -4.66 -38.56 15.79
CA GLN A 559 -4.64 -38.08 14.41
C GLN A 559 -5.86 -37.21 14.09
N THR A 560 -7.07 -37.62 14.49
CA THR A 560 -8.31 -36.84 14.30
C THR A 560 -8.26 -35.49 15.02
N VAL A 561 -7.86 -35.46 16.29
CA VAL A 561 -7.67 -34.22 17.07
C VAL A 561 -6.72 -33.22 16.38
N MET A 562 -5.66 -33.70 15.73
CA MET A 562 -4.77 -32.85 14.93
C MET A 562 -5.41 -32.40 13.61
N ALA A 563 -6.17 -33.28 12.94
CA ALA A 563 -6.83 -32.97 11.67
C ALA A 563 -7.96 -31.94 11.82
N ASP A 564 -8.74 -32.01 12.91
CA ASP A 564 -9.77 -31.03 13.27
C ASP A 564 -9.21 -29.70 13.82
N GLY A 565 -7.88 -29.52 13.77
CA GLY A 565 -7.24 -28.21 13.87
C GLY A 565 -6.86 -27.76 15.28
N ALA A 566 -6.54 -28.70 16.19
CA ALA A 566 -5.99 -28.35 17.49
C ALA A 566 -4.71 -27.50 17.36
N SER A 567 -4.67 -26.32 17.99
CA SER A 567 -3.47 -25.49 18.08
C SER A 567 -2.54 -25.90 19.22
N HIS A 568 -3.08 -26.58 20.23
CA HIS A 568 -2.33 -27.32 21.25
C HIS A 568 -3.00 -28.65 21.54
N TYR A 569 -2.20 -29.68 21.83
CA TYR A 569 -2.72 -30.99 22.21
C TYR A 569 -1.77 -31.70 23.16
N TRP A 570 -1.87 -31.39 24.46
CA TRP A 570 -1.08 -32.04 25.50
C TRP A 570 -1.71 -33.37 25.87
N ARG A 571 -1.09 -34.45 25.41
CA ARG A 571 -1.56 -35.82 25.67
C ARG A 571 -1.33 -36.28 27.11
N LEU A 572 -0.51 -35.57 27.89
CA LEU A 572 -0.23 -35.86 29.30
C LEU A 572 0.22 -37.31 29.56
N GLY A 573 0.88 -37.93 28.59
CA GLY A 573 1.27 -39.34 28.63
C GLY A 573 2.75 -39.62 28.43
N ASP A 574 3.53 -38.58 28.15
CA ASP A 574 4.88 -38.69 27.62
C ASP A 574 5.89 -39.09 28.70
N GLY A 575 6.70 -40.10 28.38
CA GLY A 575 7.76 -40.64 29.25
C GLY A 575 8.96 -39.71 29.49
N GLY A 576 8.85 -38.42 29.12
CA GLY A 576 9.90 -37.42 29.31
C GLY A 576 10.16 -37.09 30.77
N THR A 577 11.42 -36.79 31.10
CA THR A 577 11.86 -36.49 32.47
C THR A 577 11.43 -35.11 32.99
N THR A 578 11.01 -34.19 32.10
CA THR A 578 10.40 -32.90 32.43
C THR A 578 9.36 -32.51 31.37
N GLY A 579 8.25 -31.88 31.78
CA GLY A 579 7.24 -31.33 30.87
C GLY A 579 6.22 -32.34 30.32
N ALA A 580 5.28 -31.86 29.50
CA ALA A 580 4.32 -32.64 28.71
C ALA A 580 4.39 -32.18 27.25
N ILE A 581 4.30 -33.10 26.29
CA ILE A 581 4.50 -32.78 24.87
C ILE A 581 3.20 -32.23 24.28
N ASP A 582 3.29 -31.07 23.64
CA ASP A 582 2.23 -30.56 22.77
C ASP A 582 2.28 -31.36 21.46
N THR A 583 1.36 -32.28 21.19
CA THR A 583 1.44 -33.20 20.04
C THR A 583 0.99 -32.55 18.73
N ALA A 584 0.02 -31.64 18.79
CA ALA A 584 -0.48 -30.92 17.61
C ALA A 584 0.36 -29.66 17.31
N GLY A 585 0.78 -28.96 18.36
CA GLY A 585 1.54 -27.72 18.27
C GLY A 585 3.02 -27.89 18.56
N ILE A 586 3.54 -26.96 19.35
CA ILE A 586 4.98 -26.69 19.57
C ILE A 586 5.29 -26.25 21.00
N ASP A 587 4.27 -26.04 21.83
CA ASP A 587 4.39 -25.46 23.17
C ASP A 587 4.44 -26.53 24.27
N ASP A 588 5.57 -27.24 24.38
CA ASP A 588 5.78 -28.25 25.43
C ASP A 588 5.53 -27.65 26.83
N ALA A 589 4.47 -28.10 27.48
CA ALA A 589 4.01 -27.52 28.74
C ALA A 589 4.90 -27.91 29.93
N ILE A 590 5.13 -26.96 30.84
CA ILE A 590 5.88 -27.19 32.08
C ILE A 590 4.98 -27.82 33.14
N THR A 591 5.55 -28.72 33.96
CA THR A 591 4.82 -29.59 34.88
C THR A 591 5.22 -29.37 36.34
N GLY A 592 4.24 -29.25 37.24
CA GLY A 592 4.45 -29.13 38.68
C GLY A 592 4.90 -30.44 39.34
N THR A 593 5.32 -30.37 40.60
CA THR A 593 5.96 -31.48 41.33
C THR A 593 5.00 -32.50 41.92
N ALA A 594 3.70 -32.20 42.04
CA ALA A 594 2.71 -33.10 42.64
C ALA A 594 1.86 -33.83 41.58
N LEU A 595 2.54 -34.45 40.61
CA LEU A 595 1.94 -35.20 39.50
C LEU A 595 2.48 -36.63 39.46
N THR A 596 1.60 -37.62 39.28
CA THR A 596 1.98 -39.01 39.04
C THR A 596 1.76 -39.37 37.58
N ARG A 597 2.84 -39.64 36.84
CA ARG A 597 2.81 -40.08 35.44
C ARG A 597 2.54 -41.58 35.33
N GLY A 598 2.20 -42.07 34.14
CA GLY A 598 2.06 -43.52 33.90
C GLY A 598 0.73 -44.11 34.37
N ALA A 599 -0.31 -43.29 34.59
CA ALA A 599 -1.65 -43.82 34.82
C ALA A 599 -2.22 -44.40 33.52
N ALA A 600 -3.10 -45.40 33.61
CA ALA A 600 -3.81 -45.90 32.43
C ALA A 600 -4.70 -44.79 31.83
N GLY A 601 -4.48 -44.51 30.53
CA GLY A 601 -5.12 -43.44 29.77
C GLY A 601 -6.60 -43.67 29.47
N ALA A 602 -7.18 -42.74 28.72
CA ALA A 602 -8.60 -42.63 28.38
C ALA A 602 -8.97 -43.32 27.07
N ILE A 603 -8.07 -43.32 26.10
CA ILE A 603 -8.35 -43.72 24.71
C ILE A 603 -8.23 -45.23 24.53
N ALA A 604 -9.29 -45.84 24.00
CA ALA A 604 -9.33 -47.26 23.65
C ALA A 604 -8.35 -47.58 22.50
N GLY A 605 -7.56 -48.65 22.68
CA GLY A 605 -6.54 -49.07 21.72
C GLY A 605 -5.22 -48.28 21.77
N ASP A 606 -5.13 -47.23 22.60
CA ASP A 606 -3.92 -46.45 22.77
C ASP A 606 -3.01 -47.00 23.89
N SER A 607 -1.69 -46.94 23.68
CA SER A 607 -0.67 -47.28 24.68
C SER A 607 -0.17 -46.08 25.49
N THR A 608 -0.64 -44.87 25.18
CA THR A 608 -0.26 -43.62 25.82
C THR A 608 -0.81 -43.58 27.27
N SER A 609 -0.02 -43.03 28.18
CA SER A 609 -0.40 -42.92 29.60
C SER A 609 -1.10 -41.59 29.91
N ALA A 610 -1.56 -41.40 31.14
CA ALA A 610 -2.14 -40.14 31.61
C ALA A 610 -1.47 -39.64 32.90
N PHE A 611 -1.65 -38.35 33.22
CA PHE A 611 -1.18 -37.76 34.47
C PHE A 611 -2.27 -37.73 35.54
N THR A 612 -1.91 -38.16 36.76
CA THR A 612 -2.76 -38.02 37.95
C THR A 612 -2.30 -36.84 38.79
N PHE A 613 -3.24 -35.93 39.04
CA PHE A 613 -3.09 -34.67 39.75
C PHE A 613 -3.51 -34.85 41.21
N ALA A 614 -2.67 -34.37 42.14
CA ALA A 614 -2.86 -34.54 43.58
C ALA A 614 -3.87 -33.58 44.24
N GLY A 615 -4.52 -32.67 43.50
CA GLY A 615 -5.45 -31.67 44.07
C GLY A 615 -4.79 -30.55 44.87
N THR A 616 -3.51 -30.27 44.61
CA THR A 616 -2.73 -29.23 45.33
C THR A 616 -2.32 -28.09 44.40
N SER A 617 -1.81 -26.98 44.96
CA SER A 617 -1.20 -25.92 44.16
C SER A 617 -0.02 -26.37 43.30
N ASN A 618 0.60 -27.51 43.64
CA ASN A 618 1.78 -28.05 42.97
C ASN A 618 1.43 -29.12 41.92
N SER A 619 0.15 -29.49 41.78
CA SER A 619 -0.34 -30.45 40.78
C SER A 619 -0.97 -29.68 39.62
N ARG A 620 -0.13 -29.20 38.70
CA ARG A 620 -0.53 -28.32 37.59
C ARG A 620 0.36 -28.54 36.37
N VAL A 621 -0.18 -28.27 35.19
CA VAL A 621 0.57 -28.20 33.93
C VAL A 621 0.24 -26.86 33.26
N ILE A 622 1.22 -26.20 32.65
CA ILE A 622 1.08 -24.85 32.07
C ILE A 622 1.79 -24.81 30.72
N GLY A 623 1.11 -24.37 29.66
CA GLY A 623 1.75 -24.06 28.38
C GLY A 623 2.87 -23.03 28.56
N ASN A 624 4.01 -23.23 27.92
CA ASN A 624 5.19 -22.40 28.12
C ASN A 624 5.11 -21.06 27.36
N THR A 625 4.15 -20.92 26.45
CA THR A 625 3.96 -19.73 25.60
C THR A 625 2.83 -18.84 26.13
N ARG A 626 3.10 -17.52 26.18
CA ARG A 626 2.10 -16.50 26.53
C ARG A 626 1.35 -16.09 25.27
N GLU A 627 0.10 -16.50 25.15
CA GLU A 627 -0.77 -16.13 24.01
C GLU A 627 -1.62 -14.89 24.30
N GLN A 628 -2.21 -14.31 23.26
CA GLN A 628 -3.44 -13.50 23.36
C GLN A 628 -4.67 -14.41 23.20
N ASN A 629 -5.69 -14.21 24.03
CA ASN A 629 -6.88 -15.06 23.95
C ASN A 629 -7.81 -14.73 22.77
N ARG A 630 -8.57 -15.73 22.33
CA ARG A 630 -9.40 -15.72 21.11
C ARG A 630 -10.89 -15.69 21.48
N ASN A 631 -11.74 -14.99 20.74
CA ASN A 631 -13.19 -15.02 21.00
C ASN A 631 -13.88 -16.26 20.43
N THR A 632 -13.33 -16.85 19.36
CA THR A 632 -13.65 -18.21 18.93
C THR A 632 -12.61 -19.17 19.53
N VAL A 633 -13.06 -20.23 20.20
CA VAL A 633 -12.19 -21.24 20.83
C VAL A 633 -12.99 -22.50 21.18
N SER A 634 -12.32 -23.65 21.17
CA SER A 634 -12.80 -24.87 21.86
C SER A 634 -11.72 -25.41 22.80
N VAL A 635 -12.16 -25.97 23.91
CA VAL A 635 -11.30 -26.49 24.99
C VAL A 635 -11.78 -27.88 25.35
N GLU A 636 -10.93 -28.88 25.18
CA GLU A 636 -11.23 -30.30 25.31
C GLU A 636 -10.31 -30.98 26.33
N ALA A 637 -10.83 -31.93 27.10
CA ALA A 637 -10.05 -32.79 27.98
C ALA A 637 -10.81 -34.09 28.30
N TRP A 638 -10.06 -35.18 28.51
CA TRP A 638 -10.59 -36.37 29.19
C TRP A 638 -10.25 -36.31 30.69
N VAL A 639 -11.23 -36.63 31.54
CA VAL A 639 -11.11 -36.52 33.00
C VAL A 639 -11.66 -37.75 33.70
N ARG A 640 -10.95 -38.23 34.74
CA ARG A 640 -11.39 -39.30 35.63
C ARG A 640 -11.14 -38.92 37.09
N THR A 641 -12.18 -38.84 37.91
CA THR A 641 -12.05 -38.56 39.34
C THR A 641 -13.16 -39.18 40.18
N THR A 642 -12.87 -39.43 41.45
CA THR A 642 -13.82 -39.75 42.54
C THR A 642 -13.88 -38.63 43.59
N SER A 643 -13.21 -37.50 43.35
CA SER A 643 -13.12 -36.38 44.30
C SER A 643 -14.46 -35.65 44.45
N ASN A 644 -14.84 -35.40 45.70
CA ASN A 644 -15.94 -34.50 46.07
C ASN A 644 -15.47 -33.07 46.40
N GLN A 645 -14.20 -32.74 46.14
CA GLN A 645 -13.68 -31.39 46.36
C GLN A 645 -13.89 -30.47 45.15
N GLY A 646 -14.02 -31.03 43.95
CA GLY A 646 -14.02 -30.31 42.68
C GLY A 646 -12.62 -29.86 42.26
N GLY A 647 -12.54 -28.95 41.29
CA GLY A 647 -11.28 -28.36 40.83
C GLY A 647 -11.31 -27.83 39.39
N TRP A 648 -10.31 -27.02 39.05
CA TRP A 648 -10.04 -26.58 37.68
C TRP A 648 -9.54 -27.74 36.81
N ILE A 649 -10.11 -27.92 35.62
CA ILE A 649 -9.68 -28.95 34.66
C ILE A 649 -8.67 -28.34 33.69
N VAL A 650 -9.09 -27.38 32.87
CA VAL A 650 -8.26 -26.66 31.89
C VAL A 650 -8.87 -25.29 31.60
N GLY A 651 -8.05 -24.27 31.30
CA GLY A 651 -8.52 -22.95 30.90
C GLY A 651 -7.38 -21.94 30.75
N PHE A 652 -7.71 -20.67 30.56
CA PHE A 652 -6.73 -19.61 30.28
C PHE A 652 -6.52 -18.70 31.50
N GLY A 653 -5.25 -18.41 31.85
CA GLY A 653 -4.91 -17.59 33.03
C GLY A 653 -3.59 -16.82 32.88
N ASN A 654 -3.50 -15.62 33.45
CA ASN A 654 -2.36 -14.72 33.25
C ASN A 654 -1.07 -15.07 34.02
N SER A 655 -1.07 -16.08 34.90
CA SER A 655 0.14 -16.47 35.66
C SER A 655 0.97 -17.53 34.95
N ALA A 656 2.29 -17.30 34.84
CA ALA A 656 3.27 -18.32 34.47
C ALA A 656 3.64 -19.27 35.64
N SER A 657 3.16 -18.99 36.87
CA SER A 657 3.63 -19.70 38.06
C SER A 657 3.00 -21.10 38.19
N LEU A 658 3.85 -22.12 38.31
CA LEU A 658 3.44 -23.50 38.62
C LEU A 658 2.76 -23.66 39.99
N THR A 659 2.88 -22.69 40.90
CA THR A 659 2.32 -22.76 42.27
C THR A 659 1.41 -21.56 42.59
N GLY A 660 1.75 -20.37 42.11
CA GLY A 660 0.89 -19.18 42.15
C GLY A 660 -0.35 -19.31 41.24
N THR A 661 -1.37 -18.51 41.52
CA THR A 661 -2.61 -18.46 40.73
C THR A 661 -2.72 -17.17 39.92
N SER A 662 -3.51 -17.21 38.85
CA SER A 662 -3.79 -16.08 37.98
C SER A 662 -4.74 -15.07 38.63
N SER A 663 -4.44 -13.79 38.47
CA SER A 663 -5.31 -12.67 38.88
C SER A 663 -6.40 -12.38 37.85
N SER A 664 -6.14 -12.69 36.57
CA SER A 664 -7.12 -12.69 35.48
C SER A 664 -7.17 -14.07 34.83
N ARG A 665 -8.37 -14.56 34.55
CA ARG A 665 -8.62 -15.92 34.04
C ARG A 665 -9.96 -16.00 33.31
N ASP A 666 -10.06 -16.89 32.32
CA ASP A 666 -11.20 -17.01 31.40
C ASP A 666 -11.18 -18.36 30.64
N ARG A 667 -12.27 -18.68 29.91
CA ARG A 667 -12.42 -19.86 29.01
C ARG A 667 -12.07 -21.20 29.68
N GLN A 668 -12.54 -21.39 30.92
CA GLN A 668 -12.14 -22.55 31.74
C GLN A 668 -13.24 -23.60 31.90
N LEU A 669 -12.84 -24.87 31.78
CA LEU A 669 -13.55 -26.05 32.26
C LEU A 669 -13.20 -26.32 33.74
N TYR A 670 -14.22 -26.52 34.57
CA TYR A 670 -14.03 -26.86 35.98
C TYR A 670 -15.15 -27.75 36.53
N MET A 671 -14.84 -28.51 37.57
CA MET A 671 -15.76 -29.42 38.25
C MET A 671 -16.12 -28.88 39.64
N GLU A 672 -17.40 -28.94 39.97
CA GLU A 672 -17.95 -28.61 41.28
C GLU A 672 -17.66 -29.71 42.32
N SER A 673 -17.74 -29.38 43.61
CA SER A 673 -17.69 -30.39 44.69
C SER A 673 -18.79 -31.46 44.59
N GLY A 674 -19.93 -31.12 43.98
CA GLY A 674 -21.00 -32.05 43.64
C GLY A 674 -20.79 -32.85 42.34
N GLY A 675 -19.61 -32.79 41.73
CA GLY A 675 -19.24 -33.54 40.52
C GLY A 675 -19.80 -33.02 39.20
N ARG A 676 -20.63 -31.97 39.19
CA ARG A 676 -21.10 -31.34 37.95
C ARG A 676 -19.97 -30.54 37.30
N VAL A 677 -20.02 -30.42 35.98
CA VAL A 677 -19.02 -29.72 35.18
C VAL A 677 -19.58 -28.38 34.70
N GLN A 678 -18.72 -27.36 34.62
CA GLN A 678 -19.02 -26.05 34.06
C GLN A 678 -17.96 -25.63 33.03
N PHE A 679 -18.41 -24.93 31.99
CA PHE A 679 -17.56 -24.09 31.13
C PHE A 679 -17.91 -22.63 31.42
N GLY A 680 -16.89 -21.77 31.57
CA GLY A 680 -17.05 -20.37 31.95
C GLY A 680 -16.32 -19.39 31.05
N SER A 681 -16.95 -18.24 30.77
CA SER A 681 -16.28 -17.09 30.15
C SER A 681 -16.71 -15.73 30.73
N SER A 682 -15.92 -14.68 30.52
CA SER A 682 -16.03 -13.40 31.27
C SER A 682 -15.97 -12.13 30.41
N PRO A 683 -16.97 -11.83 29.54
CA PRO A 683 -17.07 -10.59 28.74
C PRO A 683 -17.41 -9.35 29.59
N GLY A 684 -16.69 -9.13 30.69
CA GLY A 684 -16.94 -8.09 31.70
C GLY A 684 -17.72 -8.58 32.93
N GLN A 685 -18.42 -9.72 32.84
CA GLN A 685 -19.03 -10.43 33.98
C GLN A 685 -18.92 -11.94 33.76
N ASN A 686 -18.68 -12.70 34.83
CA ASN A 686 -18.53 -14.15 34.77
C ASN A 686 -19.85 -14.84 34.36
N ARG A 687 -19.87 -15.51 33.20
CA ARG A 687 -20.97 -16.33 32.68
C ARG A 687 -20.52 -17.80 32.64
N THR A 688 -21.45 -18.72 32.89
CA THR A 688 -21.20 -20.16 32.75
C THR A 688 -22.35 -20.87 32.04
N VAL A 689 -22.03 -22.07 31.56
CA VAL A 689 -22.95 -23.18 31.25
C VAL A 689 -22.56 -24.38 32.12
N ARG A 690 -23.52 -25.25 32.47
CA ARG A 690 -23.38 -26.23 33.56
C ARG A 690 -24.11 -27.54 33.23
N SER A 691 -23.49 -28.68 33.51
CA SER A 691 -24.13 -29.98 33.37
C SER A 691 -25.23 -30.23 34.41
N ALA A 692 -26.30 -30.93 34.00
CA ALA A 692 -27.31 -31.41 34.95
C ALA A 692 -26.79 -32.58 35.82
N ALA A 693 -26.08 -33.52 35.20
CA ALA A 693 -25.51 -34.71 35.84
C ALA A 693 -24.12 -34.46 36.45
N SER A 694 -23.67 -35.40 37.29
CA SER A 694 -22.38 -35.40 37.99
C SER A 694 -21.46 -36.51 37.47
N TYR A 695 -20.17 -36.20 37.35
CA TYR A 695 -19.17 -36.99 36.62
C TYR A 695 -17.94 -37.35 37.46
N ASN A 696 -18.02 -37.25 38.80
CA ASN A 696 -16.99 -37.69 39.74
C ASN A 696 -17.20 -39.14 40.23
N ASN A 697 -17.52 -40.04 39.30
CA ASN A 697 -17.90 -41.43 39.55
C ASN A 697 -16.75 -42.45 39.40
N GLY A 698 -15.52 -41.98 39.12
CA GLY A 698 -14.35 -42.81 38.87
C GLY A 698 -14.20 -43.36 37.45
N GLN A 699 -15.11 -43.04 36.52
CA GLN A 699 -14.98 -43.33 35.10
C GLN A 699 -14.24 -42.22 34.35
N TRP A 700 -13.73 -42.54 33.17
CA TRP A 700 -13.32 -41.52 32.19
C TRP A 700 -14.54 -40.85 31.57
N HIS A 701 -14.49 -39.52 31.49
CA HIS A 701 -15.48 -38.67 30.83
C HIS A 701 -14.77 -37.71 29.87
N HIS A 702 -15.33 -37.59 28.66
CA HIS A 702 -14.90 -36.62 27.64
C HIS A 702 -15.61 -35.30 27.90
N ILE A 703 -14.90 -34.17 27.91
CA ILE A 703 -15.48 -32.87 28.26
C ILE A 703 -14.98 -31.82 27.25
N VAL A 704 -15.91 -31.11 26.60
CA VAL A 704 -15.59 -30.02 25.66
C VAL A 704 -16.41 -28.77 25.96
N GLY A 705 -15.75 -27.62 26.06
CA GLY A 705 -16.38 -26.30 26.10
C GLY A 705 -16.06 -25.51 24.85
N THR A 706 -17.07 -24.96 24.16
CA THR A 706 -16.88 -24.08 22.99
C THR A 706 -17.38 -22.67 23.29
N LEU A 707 -16.71 -21.69 22.71
CA LEU A 707 -17.13 -20.28 22.65
C LEU A 707 -16.95 -19.82 21.21
N GLY A 708 -17.97 -19.19 20.63
CA GLY A 708 -17.91 -18.68 19.26
C GLY A 708 -19.16 -17.89 18.86
N ALA A 709 -19.42 -17.84 17.55
CA ALA A 709 -20.59 -17.18 17.01
C ALA A 709 -21.91 -17.82 17.48
N SER A 710 -21.89 -19.11 17.83
CA SER A 710 -23.05 -19.86 18.34
C SER A 710 -23.33 -19.60 19.83
N GLY A 711 -22.45 -18.85 20.52
CA GLY A 711 -22.52 -18.59 21.95
C GLY A 711 -21.48 -19.37 22.77
N MET A 712 -21.85 -19.81 23.97
CA MET A 712 -21.10 -20.80 24.75
C MET A 712 -21.84 -22.14 24.79
N ASN A 713 -21.13 -23.24 24.59
CA ASN A 713 -21.65 -24.60 24.70
C ASN A 713 -20.76 -25.46 25.62
N LEU A 714 -21.36 -26.44 26.30
CA LEU A 714 -20.68 -27.46 27.09
C LEU A 714 -21.22 -28.83 26.70
N TYR A 715 -20.30 -29.69 26.29
CA TYR A 715 -20.54 -31.08 25.94
C TYR A 715 -19.85 -31.98 26.96
N VAL A 716 -20.50 -33.09 27.34
CA VAL A 716 -19.88 -34.19 28.10
C VAL A 716 -20.25 -35.50 27.42
N ASP A 717 -19.27 -36.38 27.22
CA ASP A 717 -19.39 -37.65 26.49
C ASP A 717 -20.06 -37.49 25.11
N GLY A 718 -19.56 -36.54 24.32
CA GLY A 718 -20.07 -36.25 22.98
C GLY A 718 -21.43 -35.56 22.91
N VAL A 719 -22.14 -35.39 24.04
CA VAL A 719 -23.52 -34.87 24.08
C VAL A 719 -23.54 -33.45 24.66
N LEU A 720 -24.30 -32.54 24.03
CA LEU A 720 -24.53 -31.18 24.55
C LEU A 720 -25.33 -31.24 25.87
N VAL A 721 -24.72 -30.78 26.96
CA VAL A 721 -25.34 -30.78 28.31
C VAL A 721 -25.71 -29.38 28.83
N GLY A 722 -25.34 -28.31 28.11
CA GLY A 722 -25.78 -26.95 28.38
C GLY A 722 -25.24 -25.93 27.38
N SER A 723 -26.03 -24.89 27.09
CA SER A 723 -25.67 -23.84 26.12
C SER A 723 -26.23 -22.47 26.52
N ARG A 724 -25.72 -21.40 25.90
CA ARG A 724 -26.26 -20.02 25.97
C ARG A 724 -25.81 -19.21 24.75
N THR A 725 -26.72 -18.45 24.14
CA THR A 725 -26.43 -17.61 22.96
C THR A 725 -26.04 -16.18 23.31
N ASP A 726 -26.24 -15.73 24.56
CA ASP A 726 -25.96 -14.35 25.01
C ASP A 726 -24.48 -14.10 25.38
N THR A 727 -23.56 -14.97 24.97
CA THR A 727 -22.13 -14.86 25.29
C THR A 727 -21.31 -15.45 24.15
N THR A 728 -20.89 -14.59 23.21
CA THR A 728 -20.10 -14.92 22.02
C THR A 728 -18.65 -14.41 22.10
N THR A 729 -18.27 -13.81 23.23
CA THR A 729 -16.95 -13.23 23.50
C THR A 729 -16.53 -13.49 24.94
N GLY A 730 -15.22 -13.40 25.19
CA GLY A 730 -14.65 -13.43 26.53
C GLY A 730 -14.08 -12.07 26.95
N ARG A 731 -13.35 -12.07 28.07
CA ARG A 731 -12.38 -11.03 28.43
C ARG A 731 -11.28 -10.99 27.37
N ASN A 732 -10.85 -9.79 26.99
CA ASN A 732 -9.60 -9.58 26.28
C ASN A 732 -8.43 -9.64 27.28
N MET A 733 -7.51 -10.59 27.14
CA MET A 733 -6.30 -10.69 27.97
C MET A 733 -5.24 -11.63 27.37
N SER A 734 -3.98 -11.38 27.67
CA SER A 734 -2.88 -12.32 27.43
C SER A 734 -2.68 -13.27 28.61
N GLY A 735 -2.12 -14.45 28.36
CA GLY A 735 -1.91 -15.47 29.41
C GLY A 735 -1.45 -16.81 28.85
N PHE A 736 -1.62 -17.86 29.66
CA PHE A 736 -1.17 -19.22 29.39
C PHE A 736 -2.34 -20.20 29.53
N TRP A 737 -2.31 -21.30 28.78
CA TRP A 737 -3.18 -22.44 29.04
C TRP A 737 -2.71 -23.20 30.28
N ARG A 738 -3.64 -23.45 31.21
CA ARG A 738 -3.37 -24.00 32.54
C ARG A 738 -4.29 -25.17 32.84
N ILE A 739 -3.70 -26.29 33.28
CA ILE A 739 -4.37 -27.59 33.46
C ILE A 739 -4.22 -28.03 34.93
N GLY A 740 -5.30 -28.56 35.50
CA GLY A 740 -5.37 -29.14 36.85
C GLY A 740 -5.46 -28.15 38.03
N GLY A 741 -5.23 -26.84 37.82
CA GLY A 741 -5.34 -25.87 38.92
C GLY A 741 -5.15 -24.40 38.55
N ASP A 742 -6.17 -23.58 38.79
CA ASP A 742 -6.05 -22.13 38.89
C ASP A 742 -7.21 -21.49 39.68
N SER A 743 -7.16 -20.18 39.93
CA SER A 743 -8.12 -19.44 40.77
C SER A 743 -9.55 -19.43 40.24
N LEU A 744 -10.41 -20.25 40.87
CA LEU A 744 -11.86 -20.22 40.69
C LEU A 744 -12.55 -19.17 41.59
N ASN A 745 -11.80 -18.29 42.26
CA ASN A 745 -12.35 -17.25 43.13
C ASN A 745 -13.32 -16.33 42.34
N GLY A 746 -14.57 -16.24 42.81
CA GLY A 746 -15.62 -15.41 42.22
C GLY A 746 -16.29 -16.01 40.97
N TRP A 747 -16.09 -17.29 40.66
CA TRP A 747 -16.83 -17.99 39.62
C TRP A 747 -18.10 -18.68 40.16
N PRO A 748 -19.19 -18.81 39.37
CA PRO A 748 -20.42 -19.47 39.80
C PRO A 748 -20.21 -20.91 40.28
N ASN A 749 -20.91 -21.29 41.35
CA ASN A 749 -20.82 -22.61 42.01
C ASN A 749 -19.36 -23.02 42.33
N GLN A 750 -18.57 -22.11 42.88
CA GLN A 750 -17.16 -22.33 43.19
C GLN A 750 -16.94 -23.61 44.04
N PRO A 751 -16.08 -24.55 43.61
CA PRO A 751 -15.74 -25.76 44.36
C PRO A 751 -14.88 -25.49 45.61
N ALA A 752 -14.91 -26.44 46.55
CA ALA A 752 -14.11 -26.44 47.77
C ALA A 752 -12.58 -26.45 47.51
N SER A 753 -12.13 -27.10 46.42
CA SER A 753 -10.76 -26.98 45.91
C SER A 753 -10.75 -26.27 44.55
N SER A 754 -9.76 -25.39 44.35
CA SER A 754 -9.45 -24.82 43.02
C SER A 754 -8.55 -25.71 42.17
N ASN A 755 -7.92 -26.75 42.75
CA ASN A 755 -7.05 -27.70 42.03
C ASN A 755 -7.70 -29.09 42.01
N LEU A 756 -7.70 -29.75 40.86
CA LEU A 756 -8.36 -31.05 40.69
C LEU A 756 -7.51 -32.18 41.30
N ALA A 757 -8.14 -33.01 42.13
CA ALA A 757 -7.63 -34.35 42.44
C ALA A 757 -8.26 -35.35 41.46
N GLY A 758 -7.46 -36.02 40.63
CA GLY A 758 -7.95 -36.92 39.58
C GLY A 758 -6.94 -37.17 38.45
N THR A 759 -7.26 -38.03 37.50
CA THR A 759 -6.49 -38.18 36.26
C THR A 759 -7.05 -37.25 35.18
N ILE A 760 -6.17 -36.60 34.41
CA ILE A 760 -6.50 -35.86 33.18
C ILE A 760 -5.65 -36.44 32.04
N ASP A 761 -6.24 -36.54 30.87
CA ASP A 761 -5.66 -37.08 29.64
C ASP A 761 -6.12 -36.24 28.43
N GLU A 762 -5.40 -36.33 27.31
CA GLU A 762 -5.78 -35.78 26.00
C GLU A 762 -6.39 -34.36 26.04
N VAL A 763 -5.61 -33.37 26.48
CA VAL A 763 -6.07 -31.97 26.58
C VAL A 763 -5.78 -31.22 25.28
N ALA A 764 -6.82 -30.86 24.53
CA ALA A 764 -6.72 -30.16 23.26
C ALA A 764 -7.36 -28.76 23.29
N ILE A 765 -6.75 -27.83 22.56
CA ILE A 765 -7.20 -26.44 22.39
C ILE A 765 -7.33 -26.16 20.90
N TYR A 766 -8.47 -25.59 20.50
CA TYR A 766 -8.77 -25.26 19.10
C TYR A 766 -9.00 -23.75 18.94
N PRO A 767 -8.51 -23.11 17.87
CA PRO A 767 -8.84 -21.73 17.53
C PRO A 767 -10.25 -21.59 16.89
N SER A 768 -10.94 -22.72 16.65
CA SER A 768 -12.28 -22.85 16.07
C SER A 768 -13.35 -23.18 17.12
N GLU A 769 -14.62 -22.95 16.79
CA GLU A 769 -15.75 -23.53 17.50
C GLU A 769 -16.03 -24.91 16.90
N LEU A 770 -15.77 -25.99 17.64
CA LEU A 770 -16.03 -27.36 17.20
C LEU A 770 -17.53 -27.61 17.09
N THR A 771 -17.92 -28.34 16.05
CA THR A 771 -19.33 -28.73 15.86
C THR A 771 -19.71 -29.88 16.79
N ALA A 772 -21.00 -30.01 17.10
CA ALA A 772 -21.52 -31.15 17.86
C ALA A 772 -21.19 -32.52 17.20
N GLY A 773 -21.03 -32.55 15.87
CA GLY A 773 -20.62 -33.75 15.13
C GLY A 773 -19.18 -34.17 15.45
N ILE A 774 -18.23 -33.22 15.36
CA ILE A 774 -16.81 -33.47 15.68
C ILE A 774 -16.66 -33.90 17.15
N VAL A 775 -17.34 -33.21 18.07
CA VAL A 775 -17.30 -33.55 19.51
C VAL A 775 -17.88 -34.94 19.80
N ALA A 776 -18.92 -35.37 19.06
CA ALA A 776 -19.46 -36.73 19.17
C ALA A 776 -18.54 -37.79 18.53
N ALA A 777 -17.88 -37.46 17.40
CA ALA A 777 -16.88 -38.32 16.76
C ALA A 777 -15.67 -38.54 17.68
N HIS A 778 -15.13 -37.49 18.30
CA HIS A 778 -14.02 -37.57 19.27
C HIS A 778 -14.36 -38.52 20.43
N ASN A 779 -15.50 -38.35 21.10
CA ASN A 779 -15.90 -39.29 22.15
C ASN A 779 -15.98 -40.72 21.62
N THR A 780 -16.65 -40.96 20.48
CA THR A 780 -16.88 -42.31 19.95
C THR A 780 -15.57 -43.01 19.59
N LEU A 781 -14.66 -42.28 18.92
CA LEU A 781 -13.30 -42.73 18.59
C LEU A 781 -12.46 -43.00 19.84
N GLY A 782 -12.54 -42.12 20.85
CA GLY A 782 -11.85 -42.33 22.13
C GLY A 782 -12.39 -43.51 22.95
N ARG A 783 -13.70 -43.78 22.87
CA ARG A 783 -14.35 -44.92 23.57
C ARG A 783 -14.09 -46.28 22.91
N THR A 784 -13.86 -46.32 21.60
CA THR A 784 -13.87 -47.57 20.82
C THR A 784 -12.55 -47.90 20.10
N GLY A 785 -11.72 -46.90 19.82
CA GLY A 785 -10.52 -47.03 18.99
C GLY A 785 -10.79 -47.00 17.48
N ALA A 786 -12.05 -46.82 17.06
CA ALA A 786 -12.47 -46.71 15.66
C ALA A 786 -13.35 -45.47 15.45
N ALA A 787 -13.27 -44.84 14.27
CA ALA A 787 -14.17 -43.74 13.93
C ALA A 787 -15.58 -44.29 13.66
N PRO A 788 -16.65 -43.56 14.01
CA PRO A 788 -18.00 -43.90 13.56
C PRO A 788 -18.17 -43.53 12.09
N ASN A 789 -18.22 -44.53 11.20
CA ASN A 789 -18.36 -44.39 9.74
C ASN A 789 -19.35 -43.28 9.34
N GLN A 790 -18.86 -42.29 8.61
CA GLN A 790 -19.67 -41.19 8.11
C GLN A 790 -20.32 -41.57 6.77
N PRO A 791 -21.62 -41.29 6.57
CA PRO A 791 -22.25 -41.56 5.28
C PRO A 791 -21.62 -40.68 4.18
N PRO A 792 -21.34 -41.23 3.00
CA PRO A 792 -20.66 -40.50 1.92
C PRO A 792 -21.52 -39.34 1.41
N VAL A 793 -20.87 -38.28 0.96
CA VAL A 793 -21.52 -37.12 0.34
C VAL A 793 -21.67 -37.37 -1.16
N ALA A 794 -22.90 -37.63 -1.60
CA ALA A 794 -23.24 -37.74 -3.00
C ALA A 794 -23.14 -36.38 -3.71
N ALA A 795 -22.46 -36.33 -4.86
CA ALA A 795 -22.41 -35.17 -5.74
C ALA A 795 -22.26 -35.60 -7.20
N PHE A 796 -22.96 -34.93 -8.11
CA PHE A 796 -22.88 -35.23 -9.55
C PHE A 796 -23.13 -34.02 -10.46
N SER A 797 -22.58 -34.09 -11.67
CA SER A 797 -22.99 -33.26 -12.81
C SER A 797 -23.89 -34.05 -13.76
N SER A 798 -24.76 -33.34 -14.48
CA SER A 798 -25.77 -33.93 -15.39
C SER A 798 -26.00 -33.08 -16.65
N PRO A 799 -24.97 -32.83 -17.48
CA PRO A 799 -25.14 -32.15 -18.76
C PRO A 799 -26.07 -32.91 -19.71
N THR A 800 -26.82 -32.16 -20.52
CA THR A 800 -27.79 -32.71 -21.48
C THR A 800 -27.41 -32.38 -22.92
N ASN A 801 -27.66 -33.33 -23.82
CA ASN A 801 -27.46 -33.17 -25.26
C ASN A 801 -28.70 -33.70 -26.00
N GLY A 802 -29.54 -32.79 -26.48
CA GLY A 802 -30.85 -33.15 -27.02
C GLY A 802 -31.69 -33.90 -25.98
N LEU A 803 -32.15 -35.11 -26.34
CA LEU A 803 -32.90 -36.00 -25.46
C LEU A 803 -32.02 -36.91 -24.57
N ALA A 804 -30.70 -36.71 -24.55
CA ALA A 804 -29.78 -37.47 -23.70
C ALA A 804 -29.28 -36.66 -22.49
N VAL A 805 -28.94 -37.37 -21.41
CA VAL A 805 -28.18 -36.87 -20.26
C VAL A 805 -26.92 -37.72 -20.07
N ASP A 806 -25.77 -37.06 -20.00
CA ASP A 806 -24.53 -37.66 -19.48
C ASP A 806 -24.45 -37.36 -17.98
N VAL A 807 -24.02 -38.32 -17.17
CA VAL A 807 -23.88 -38.12 -15.72
C VAL A 807 -22.52 -38.54 -15.20
N ASP A 808 -21.95 -37.70 -14.34
CA ASP A 808 -20.63 -37.89 -13.73
C ASP A 808 -20.76 -37.70 -12.22
N GLY A 809 -20.51 -38.77 -11.46
CA GLY A 809 -20.57 -38.80 -9.99
C GLY A 809 -19.21 -38.63 -9.31
N SER A 810 -18.13 -38.35 -10.04
CA SER A 810 -16.73 -38.39 -9.55
C SER A 810 -16.39 -37.34 -8.48
N THR A 811 -17.29 -36.37 -8.25
CA THR A 811 -17.18 -35.40 -7.16
C THR A 811 -17.82 -35.87 -5.85
N SER A 812 -18.45 -37.05 -5.83
CA SER A 812 -18.90 -37.69 -4.59
C SER A 812 -17.70 -38.07 -3.72
N ALA A 813 -17.78 -37.83 -2.41
CA ALA A 813 -16.67 -38.05 -1.49
C ALA A 813 -17.13 -38.81 -0.25
N ASP A 814 -16.23 -39.63 0.29
CA ASP A 814 -16.39 -40.36 1.55
C ASP A 814 -15.46 -39.70 2.59
N PRO A 815 -15.97 -39.17 3.74
CA PRO A 815 -15.15 -38.43 4.70
C PRO A 815 -14.11 -39.29 5.45
N ASP A 816 -14.39 -40.57 5.68
CA ASP A 816 -13.53 -41.47 6.45
C ASP A 816 -13.26 -42.85 5.80
N GLY A 817 -13.93 -43.17 4.69
CA GLY A 817 -13.78 -44.43 3.96
C GLY A 817 -13.44 -44.29 2.47
N VAL A 818 -14.04 -45.18 1.66
CA VAL A 818 -14.03 -45.15 0.20
C VAL A 818 -15.40 -45.58 -0.34
N ILE A 819 -15.91 -44.85 -1.34
CA ILE A 819 -17.20 -45.18 -1.99
C ILE A 819 -17.09 -46.52 -2.71
N ALA A 820 -17.76 -47.55 -2.19
CA ALA A 820 -17.78 -48.90 -2.73
C ALA A 820 -18.74 -49.07 -3.92
N SER A 821 -19.79 -48.25 -4.02
CA SER A 821 -20.73 -48.32 -5.16
C SER A 821 -21.46 -47.01 -5.47
N TYR A 822 -21.88 -46.89 -6.73
CA TYR A 822 -22.63 -45.78 -7.31
C TYR A 822 -23.84 -46.35 -8.04
N ALA A 823 -25.04 -45.86 -7.75
CA ALA A 823 -26.30 -46.30 -8.35
C ALA A 823 -27.16 -45.11 -8.77
N TRP A 824 -27.68 -45.16 -10.00
CA TRP A 824 -28.40 -44.07 -10.65
C TRP A 824 -29.86 -44.45 -10.95
N SER A 825 -30.75 -43.49 -10.79
CA SER A 825 -32.13 -43.52 -11.30
C SER A 825 -32.37 -42.27 -12.13
N PHE A 826 -32.90 -42.41 -13.35
CA PHE A 826 -33.13 -41.31 -14.28
C PHE A 826 -34.57 -40.76 -14.24
N GLY A 827 -35.41 -41.20 -13.30
CA GLY A 827 -36.77 -40.67 -13.11
C GLY A 827 -37.82 -41.12 -14.15
N ASP A 828 -37.41 -41.66 -15.29
CA ASP A 828 -38.28 -42.29 -16.31
C ASP A 828 -38.44 -43.82 -16.14
N GLY A 829 -37.70 -44.40 -15.19
CA GLY A 829 -37.59 -45.85 -14.95
C GLY A 829 -36.26 -46.45 -15.41
N GLY A 830 -35.42 -45.70 -16.12
CA GLY A 830 -34.04 -46.06 -16.41
C GLY A 830 -33.14 -46.03 -15.16
N THR A 831 -32.16 -46.93 -15.10
CA THR A 831 -31.15 -47.01 -14.03
C THR A 831 -29.78 -47.35 -14.59
N ALA A 832 -28.72 -46.98 -13.87
CA ALA A 832 -27.33 -47.32 -14.20
C ALA A 832 -26.47 -47.49 -12.94
N THR A 833 -25.23 -47.95 -13.09
CA THR A 833 -24.26 -48.10 -11.99
C THR A 833 -22.84 -47.70 -12.43
N GLY A 834 -21.99 -47.39 -11.45
CA GLY A 834 -20.63 -46.90 -11.67
C GLY A 834 -20.53 -45.37 -11.64
N VAL A 835 -19.31 -44.84 -11.56
CA VAL A 835 -19.03 -43.41 -11.35
C VAL A 835 -19.57 -42.56 -12.51
N ASN A 836 -19.21 -42.96 -13.75
CA ASN A 836 -19.58 -42.31 -14.99
C ASN A 836 -20.18 -43.38 -15.94
N PRO A 837 -21.48 -43.68 -15.85
CA PRO A 837 -22.15 -44.60 -16.77
C PRO A 837 -22.32 -43.97 -18.17
N PRO A 838 -22.63 -44.76 -19.21
CA PRO A 838 -23.00 -44.22 -20.52
C PRO A 838 -24.24 -43.31 -20.47
N ALA A 839 -24.32 -42.34 -21.38
CA ALA A 839 -25.45 -41.41 -21.52
C ALA A 839 -26.82 -42.12 -21.51
N HIS A 840 -27.74 -41.66 -20.68
CA HIS A 840 -29.14 -42.11 -20.69
C HIS A 840 -29.94 -41.28 -21.69
N SER A 841 -30.76 -41.93 -22.52
CA SER A 841 -31.54 -41.29 -23.59
C SER A 841 -33.03 -41.41 -23.34
N TYR A 842 -33.68 -40.28 -23.09
CA TYR A 842 -35.13 -40.20 -22.89
C TYR A 842 -35.86 -40.27 -24.23
N SER A 843 -37.09 -40.81 -24.21
CA SER A 843 -37.92 -40.95 -25.42
C SER A 843 -38.69 -39.67 -25.80
N THR A 844 -38.80 -38.71 -24.88
CA THR A 844 -39.64 -37.51 -24.99
C THR A 844 -38.94 -36.33 -24.32
N ALA A 845 -39.22 -35.11 -24.77
CA ALA A 845 -38.79 -33.90 -24.09
C ALA A 845 -39.53 -33.71 -22.75
N GLY A 846 -38.82 -33.31 -21.70
CA GLY A 846 -39.38 -33.17 -20.36
C GLY A 846 -38.35 -32.95 -19.28
N THR A 847 -38.82 -32.74 -18.05
CA THR A 847 -38.00 -32.64 -16.84
C THR A 847 -38.10 -33.96 -16.07
N TYR A 848 -36.94 -34.53 -15.75
CA TYR A 848 -36.80 -35.83 -15.12
C TYR A 848 -35.93 -35.72 -13.85
N THR A 849 -36.42 -36.24 -12.74
CA THR A 849 -35.70 -36.22 -11.46
C THR A 849 -34.63 -37.31 -11.44
N VAL A 850 -33.38 -36.92 -11.66
CA VAL A 850 -32.21 -37.83 -11.61
C VAL A 850 -31.70 -37.92 -10.18
N THR A 851 -31.48 -39.14 -9.70
CA THR A 851 -30.95 -39.43 -8.36
C THR A 851 -29.70 -40.28 -8.45
N LEU A 852 -28.63 -39.83 -7.78
CA LEU A 852 -27.45 -40.62 -7.45
C LEU A 852 -27.53 -41.08 -6.00
N THR A 853 -27.41 -42.38 -5.78
CA THR A 853 -27.10 -42.96 -4.46
C THR A 853 -25.67 -43.51 -4.50
N VAL A 854 -24.86 -43.12 -3.51
CA VAL A 854 -23.53 -43.72 -3.26
C VAL A 854 -23.52 -44.47 -1.95
N THR A 855 -22.75 -45.57 -1.88
CA THR A 855 -22.58 -46.40 -0.68
C THR A 855 -21.10 -46.51 -0.36
N ASP A 856 -20.73 -46.32 0.90
CA ASP A 856 -19.36 -46.48 1.42
C ASP A 856 -18.96 -47.97 1.59
N GLY A 857 -17.77 -48.19 2.16
CA GLY A 857 -17.20 -49.51 2.44
C GLY A 857 -17.83 -50.27 3.62
N GLU A 858 -18.57 -49.60 4.51
CA GLU A 858 -19.19 -50.22 5.71
C GLU A 858 -20.72 -50.37 5.60
N GLY A 859 -21.33 -49.73 4.60
CA GLY A 859 -22.72 -49.89 4.19
C GLY A 859 -23.64 -48.69 4.42
N ALA A 860 -23.14 -47.51 4.81
CA ALA A 860 -23.97 -46.30 4.86
C ALA A 860 -24.03 -45.60 3.49
N THR A 861 -24.98 -44.69 3.32
CA THR A 861 -25.36 -44.16 2.00
C THR A 861 -25.56 -42.65 1.96
N GLY A 862 -25.11 -42.06 0.86
CA GLY A 862 -25.38 -40.69 0.45
C GLY A 862 -26.35 -40.63 -0.71
N VAL A 863 -27.20 -39.60 -0.75
CA VAL A 863 -28.16 -39.39 -1.84
C VAL A 863 -28.09 -37.94 -2.32
N ALA A 864 -27.97 -37.75 -3.64
CA ALA A 864 -28.12 -36.47 -4.31
C ALA A 864 -29.20 -36.58 -5.39
N THR A 865 -29.98 -35.52 -5.56
CA THR A 865 -31.09 -35.47 -6.53
C THR A 865 -31.08 -34.14 -7.27
N ARG A 866 -31.29 -34.18 -8.60
CA ARG A 866 -31.39 -33.00 -9.46
C ARG A 866 -32.47 -33.21 -10.51
N ASP A 867 -33.30 -32.20 -10.73
CA ASP A 867 -34.23 -32.19 -11.86
C ASP A 867 -33.49 -31.79 -13.14
N VAL A 868 -33.52 -32.66 -14.14
CA VAL A 868 -32.80 -32.53 -15.41
C VAL A 868 -33.81 -32.36 -16.54
N THR A 869 -33.73 -31.25 -17.27
CA THR A 869 -34.62 -30.99 -18.41
C THR A 869 -33.91 -31.31 -19.72
N VAL A 870 -34.53 -32.18 -20.53
CA VAL A 870 -34.09 -32.55 -21.87
C VAL A 870 -35.09 -32.09 -22.92
N ALA A 871 -34.60 -31.70 -24.09
CA ALA A 871 -35.38 -31.13 -25.18
C ALA A 871 -34.76 -31.50 -26.54
N PRO A 872 -35.52 -31.50 -27.65
CA PRO A 872 -34.92 -31.74 -28.97
C PRO A 872 -33.93 -30.61 -29.29
N PRO A 873 -32.88 -30.86 -30.11
CA PRO A 873 -32.03 -29.79 -30.62
C PRO A 873 -32.85 -28.66 -31.25
N ALA A 874 -32.43 -27.41 -31.03
CA ALA A 874 -33.06 -26.26 -31.65
C ALA A 874 -32.84 -26.28 -33.18
N PRO A 875 -33.76 -25.74 -34.00
CA PRO A 875 -33.50 -25.48 -35.41
C PRO A 875 -32.53 -24.29 -35.56
N ASN A 876 -31.45 -24.47 -36.32
CA ASN A 876 -30.46 -23.43 -36.63
C ASN A 876 -31.10 -22.08 -37.06
N GLN A 877 -30.56 -20.97 -36.55
CA GLN A 877 -30.98 -19.61 -36.90
C GLN A 877 -29.94 -18.94 -37.81
N PRO A 878 -30.28 -18.57 -39.07
CA PRO A 878 -29.32 -18.01 -40.01
C PRO A 878 -28.57 -16.76 -39.48
N PRO A 879 -27.29 -16.58 -39.86
CA PRO A 879 -26.39 -15.60 -39.25
C PRO A 879 -26.81 -14.16 -39.51
N VAL A 880 -26.44 -13.25 -38.62
CA VAL A 880 -26.66 -11.81 -38.79
C VAL A 880 -25.47 -11.19 -39.52
N ALA A 881 -25.62 -10.99 -40.83
CA ALA A 881 -24.66 -10.28 -41.66
C ALA A 881 -24.51 -8.81 -41.21
N ALA A 882 -23.30 -8.38 -40.87
CA ALA A 882 -23.01 -7.00 -40.47
C ALA A 882 -21.59 -6.57 -40.88
N PHE A 883 -21.47 -5.38 -41.47
CA PHE A 883 -20.17 -4.81 -41.85
C PHE A 883 -20.07 -3.30 -41.78
N THR A 884 -18.84 -2.80 -41.72
CA THR A 884 -18.48 -1.40 -41.99
C THR A 884 -17.73 -1.31 -43.33
N ALA A 885 -17.84 -0.15 -44.00
CA ALA A 885 -17.13 0.14 -45.23
C ALA A 885 -16.60 1.57 -45.18
N THR A 886 -15.30 1.74 -45.36
CA THR A 886 -14.60 3.02 -45.22
C THR A 886 -14.00 3.42 -46.57
N PRO A 887 -14.65 4.32 -47.34
CA PRO A 887 -14.10 4.83 -48.57
C PRO A 887 -12.92 5.78 -48.31
N SER A 888 -11.86 5.64 -49.09
CA SER A 888 -10.65 6.48 -49.06
C SER A 888 -10.20 6.74 -50.49
N GLY A 889 -10.54 7.92 -51.01
CA GLY A 889 -10.42 8.19 -52.44
C GLY A 889 -11.30 7.24 -53.27
N LEU A 890 -10.70 6.65 -54.31
CA LEU A 890 -11.32 5.63 -55.17
C LEU A 890 -11.23 4.19 -54.61
N SER A 891 -10.80 4.02 -53.35
CA SER A 891 -10.68 2.71 -52.71
C SER A 891 -11.63 2.57 -51.52
N VAL A 892 -11.97 1.34 -51.14
CA VAL A 892 -12.75 1.03 -49.93
C VAL A 892 -12.08 -0.09 -49.15
N THR A 893 -11.90 0.11 -47.83
CA THR A 893 -11.68 -1.01 -46.90
C THR A 893 -13.02 -1.44 -46.33
N VAL A 894 -13.22 -2.75 -46.18
CA VAL A 894 -14.44 -3.33 -45.61
C VAL A 894 -14.09 -4.28 -44.47
N ASP A 895 -14.93 -4.27 -43.43
CA ASP A 895 -14.76 -5.10 -42.25
C ASP A 895 -16.12 -5.69 -41.86
N GLY A 896 -16.26 -6.99 -42.07
CA GLY A 896 -17.43 -7.81 -41.74
C GLY A 896 -17.32 -8.56 -40.42
N SER A 897 -16.24 -8.37 -39.64
CA SER A 897 -16.01 -9.11 -38.38
C SER A 897 -17.05 -8.88 -37.29
N GLY A 898 -17.90 -7.86 -37.44
CA GLY A 898 -19.09 -7.65 -36.61
C GLY A 898 -20.30 -8.50 -36.99
N SER A 899 -20.20 -9.38 -37.99
CA SER A 899 -21.23 -10.39 -38.28
C SER A 899 -21.22 -11.45 -37.18
N SER A 900 -22.41 -11.85 -36.74
CA SER A 900 -22.58 -12.74 -35.59
C SER A 900 -23.63 -13.80 -35.87
N ASP A 901 -23.41 -15.02 -35.39
CA ASP A 901 -24.38 -16.10 -35.49
C ASP A 901 -25.11 -16.31 -34.15
N PRO A 902 -26.45 -16.52 -34.10
CA PRO A 902 -27.19 -16.57 -32.84
C PRO A 902 -27.00 -17.87 -32.04
N ASP A 903 -26.78 -19.01 -32.71
CA ASP A 903 -26.64 -20.33 -32.09
C ASP A 903 -25.44 -21.17 -32.58
N GLY A 904 -24.77 -20.81 -33.67
CA GLY A 904 -23.53 -21.45 -34.16
C GLY A 904 -22.35 -20.48 -34.32
N THR A 905 -21.58 -20.62 -35.40
CA THR A 905 -20.44 -19.74 -35.74
C THR A 905 -20.39 -19.36 -37.22
N VAL A 906 -19.98 -18.12 -37.54
CA VAL A 906 -19.88 -17.65 -38.93
C VAL A 906 -18.68 -18.31 -39.66
N ALA A 907 -18.95 -19.42 -40.33
CA ALA A 907 -17.96 -20.24 -41.03
C ALA A 907 -17.37 -19.57 -42.29
N SER A 908 -18.10 -18.67 -42.96
CA SER A 908 -17.57 -18.00 -44.16
C SER A 908 -18.09 -16.60 -44.44
N TYR A 909 -17.31 -15.84 -45.22
CA TYR A 909 -17.53 -14.45 -45.62
C TYR A 909 -17.21 -14.29 -47.12
N ALA A 910 -18.15 -13.78 -47.90
CA ALA A 910 -17.99 -13.53 -49.34
C ALA A 910 -18.51 -12.13 -49.73
N TRP A 911 -17.70 -11.37 -50.47
CA TRP A 911 -17.95 -9.98 -50.82
C TRP A 911 -18.17 -9.80 -52.33
N ASN A 912 -19.06 -8.89 -52.67
CA ASN A 912 -19.22 -8.34 -54.02
C ASN A 912 -19.23 -6.81 -53.90
N PHE A 913 -18.34 -6.11 -54.61
CA PHE A 913 -18.19 -4.65 -54.50
C PHE A 913 -19.11 -3.85 -55.45
N GLY A 914 -19.97 -4.51 -56.23
CA GLY A 914 -20.95 -3.86 -57.09
C GLY A 914 -20.41 -3.35 -58.44
N ASP A 915 -19.10 -3.40 -58.66
CA ASP A 915 -18.43 -3.15 -59.95
C ASP A 915 -17.98 -4.43 -60.69
N GLY A 916 -18.22 -5.60 -60.08
CA GLY A 916 -17.74 -6.90 -60.53
C GLY A 916 -16.54 -7.43 -59.73
N GLY A 917 -15.95 -6.64 -58.84
CA GLY A 917 -14.94 -7.10 -57.88
C GLY A 917 -15.54 -7.98 -56.78
N THR A 918 -14.78 -8.99 -56.33
CA THR A 918 -15.18 -9.91 -55.26
C THR A 918 -14.02 -10.25 -54.34
N ALA A 919 -14.28 -10.51 -53.06
CA ALA A 919 -13.28 -10.96 -52.08
C ALA A 919 -13.88 -11.95 -51.06
N THR A 920 -13.05 -12.52 -50.19
CA THR A 920 -13.47 -13.45 -49.12
C THR A 920 -12.75 -13.16 -47.80
N GLY A 921 -13.30 -13.66 -46.69
CA GLY A 921 -12.82 -13.42 -45.33
C GLY A 921 -13.40 -12.15 -44.68
N PRO A 922 -13.29 -11.99 -43.35
CA PRO A 922 -13.95 -10.89 -42.62
C PRO A 922 -13.35 -9.52 -42.94
N THR A 923 -12.04 -9.43 -43.17
CA THR A 923 -11.28 -8.20 -43.41
C THR A 923 -10.38 -8.33 -44.65
N PRO A 924 -10.96 -8.35 -45.87
CA PRO A 924 -10.20 -8.50 -47.10
C PRO A 924 -9.33 -7.24 -47.40
N PRO A 925 -8.32 -7.35 -48.28
CA PRO A 925 -7.59 -6.20 -48.79
C PRO A 925 -8.51 -5.16 -49.42
N ALA A 926 -8.10 -3.89 -49.39
CA ALA A 926 -8.89 -2.77 -49.90
C ALA A 926 -9.20 -2.93 -51.39
N HIS A 927 -10.48 -2.81 -51.76
CA HIS A 927 -10.92 -2.82 -53.16
C HIS A 927 -10.73 -1.45 -53.80
N ALA A 928 -10.50 -1.38 -55.11
CA ALA A 928 -10.21 -0.14 -55.83
C ALA A 928 -11.09 0.00 -57.07
N TYR A 929 -11.93 1.04 -57.08
CA TYR A 929 -12.86 1.33 -58.16
C TYR A 929 -12.18 2.15 -59.27
N ALA A 930 -12.57 1.92 -60.51
CA ALA A 930 -12.00 2.59 -61.69
C ALA A 930 -12.47 4.06 -61.87
N ALA A 931 -13.52 4.48 -61.15
CA ALA A 931 -14.11 5.82 -61.23
C ALA A 931 -14.73 6.21 -59.87
N GLU A 932 -15.02 7.51 -59.71
CA GLU A 932 -15.85 7.98 -58.60
C GLU A 932 -17.33 7.67 -58.83
N GLY A 933 -18.06 7.38 -57.76
CA GLY A 933 -19.44 6.92 -57.84
C GLY A 933 -19.91 6.23 -56.56
N THR A 934 -21.16 5.80 -56.56
CA THR A 934 -21.78 5.01 -55.50
C THR A 934 -21.93 3.57 -55.96
N TYR A 935 -21.39 2.64 -55.19
CA TYR A 935 -21.36 1.21 -55.50
C TYR A 935 -22.01 0.40 -54.37
N THR A 936 -22.91 -0.52 -54.72
CA THR A 936 -23.62 -1.35 -53.74
C THR A 936 -22.74 -2.52 -53.32
N VAL A 937 -21.99 -2.34 -52.23
CA VAL A 937 -21.18 -3.40 -51.63
C VAL A 937 -22.08 -4.38 -50.90
N THR A 938 -21.93 -5.67 -51.18
CA THR A 938 -22.70 -6.76 -50.56
C THR A 938 -21.78 -7.74 -49.86
N LEU A 939 -22.08 -8.03 -48.59
CA LEU A 939 -21.51 -9.14 -47.83
C LEU A 939 -22.53 -10.28 -47.76
N THR A 940 -22.09 -11.49 -48.09
CA THR A 940 -22.75 -12.75 -47.72
C THR A 940 -21.95 -13.39 -46.60
N VAL A 941 -22.62 -13.83 -45.54
CA VAL A 941 -22.05 -14.71 -44.53
C VAL A 941 -22.85 -16.01 -44.45
N THR A 942 -22.18 -17.09 -44.05
CA THR A 942 -22.79 -18.40 -43.83
C THR A 942 -22.33 -18.93 -42.48
N ASP A 943 -23.24 -19.52 -41.71
CA ASP A 943 -22.96 -20.23 -40.46
C ASP A 943 -22.27 -21.60 -40.72
N ASP A 944 -21.99 -22.34 -39.65
CA ASP A 944 -21.38 -23.68 -39.66
C ASP A 944 -22.37 -24.82 -39.97
N ASP A 945 -23.68 -24.60 -39.85
CA ASP A 945 -24.75 -25.51 -40.29
C ASP A 945 -25.14 -25.32 -41.78
N GLY A 946 -24.60 -24.28 -42.44
CA GLY A 946 -24.69 -24.00 -43.86
C GLY A 946 -25.76 -22.97 -44.32
N ALA A 947 -26.43 -22.23 -43.43
CA ALA A 947 -27.43 -21.25 -43.83
C ALA A 947 -26.81 -19.86 -44.13
N PRO A 948 -27.13 -19.23 -45.30
CA PRO A 948 -26.53 -17.96 -45.69
C PRO A 948 -27.44 -16.74 -45.47
N THR A 949 -26.87 -15.63 -45.01
CA THR A 949 -27.51 -14.31 -44.92
C THR A 949 -26.71 -13.26 -45.69
N THR A 950 -27.41 -12.28 -46.27
CA THR A 950 -26.78 -11.18 -47.03
C THR A 950 -27.12 -9.81 -46.45
N LEU A 951 -26.16 -8.89 -46.52
CA LEU A 951 -26.36 -7.46 -46.27
C LEU A 951 -25.73 -6.66 -47.41
N ALA A 952 -26.44 -5.66 -47.92
CA ALA A 952 -25.95 -4.72 -48.92
C ALA A 952 -25.91 -3.29 -48.34
N LYS A 953 -24.90 -2.50 -48.73
CA LYS A 953 -24.76 -1.08 -48.41
C LYS A 953 -24.18 -0.31 -49.59
N ASP A 954 -24.79 0.82 -49.91
CA ASP A 954 -24.25 1.75 -50.89
C ASP A 954 -23.06 2.52 -50.33
N VAL A 955 -21.89 2.38 -50.97
CA VAL A 955 -20.64 3.05 -50.60
C VAL A 955 -20.28 4.04 -51.69
N THR A 956 -20.14 5.32 -51.33
CA THR A 956 -19.71 6.37 -52.27
C THR A 956 -18.21 6.59 -52.15
N VAL A 957 -17.50 6.41 -53.25
CA VAL A 957 -16.07 6.75 -53.41
C VAL A 957 -15.92 7.99 -54.29
N THR A 958 -14.96 8.84 -53.96
CA THR A 958 -14.74 10.14 -54.61
C THR A 958 -13.28 10.29 -55.01
N ALA A 959 -12.99 10.99 -56.11
CA ALA A 959 -11.61 11.26 -56.47
C ALA A 959 -10.95 12.15 -55.38
N PRO A 960 -9.73 11.83 -54.89
CA PRO A 960 -9.04 12.69 -53.93
C PRO A 960 -8.85 14.11 -54.47
N PRO A 961 -9.01 15.16 -53.63
CA PRO A 961 -8.72 16.52 -54.04
C PRO A 961 -7.23 16.66 -54.40
N ALA A 962 -6.94 17.34 -55.50
CA ALA A 962 -5.57 17.47 -55.98
C ALA A 962 -4.73 18.39 -55.08
N ASN A 963 -3.46 18.02 -54.87
CA ASN A 963 -2.36 18.78 -54.25
C ASN A 963 -2.29 18.75 -52.70
N ALA A 964 -1.81 17.64 -52.14
CA ALA A 964 -1.10 17.61 -50.86
C ALA A 964 0.43 17.61 -51.09
N PRO A 965 1.26 18.24 -50.24
CA PRO A 965 2.69 18.36 -50.45
C PRO A 965 3.47 17.08 -50.11
N PHE A 966 4.44 16.70 -50.95
CA PHE A 966 5.26 15.49 -50.76
C PHE A 966 6.41 15.65 -49.75
N ALA A 967 6.84 16.88 -49.46
CA ALA A 967 7.88 17.19 -48.48
C ALA A 967 7.66 18.60 -47.89
N VAL A 968 7.98 18.75 -46.61
CA VAL A 968 7.88 20.01 -45.85
C VAL A 968 9.02 20.04 -44.82
N ASP A 969 9.73 21.16 -44.73
CA ASP A 969 10.71 21.41 -43.67
C ASP A 969 10.80 22.90 -43.34
N THR A 970 10.31 23.30 -42.17
CA THR A 970 10.48 24.64 -41.60
C THR A 970 11.91 24.90 -41.11
N PHE A 971 12.74 23.87 -40.94
CA PHE A 971 14.04 23.92 -40.25
C PHE A 971 13.96 24.36 -38.77
N ASN A 972 12.83 24.15 -38.08
CA ASN A 972 12.66 24.50 -36.66
C ASN A 972 13.41 23.56 -35.68
N ARG A 973 14.75 23.52 -35.77
CA ARG A 973 15.66 22.70 -34.95
C ARG A 973 17.07 23.29 -34.92
N THR A 974 17.96 22.71 -34.12
CA THR A 974 19.39 23.09 -34.06
C THR A 974 20.28 21.90 -34.41
N VAL A 975 21.17 22.05 -35.41
CA VAL A 975 22.10 21.00 -35.88
C VAL A 975 23.44 21.65 -36.26
N ALA A 976 24.56 21.14 -35.74
CA ALA A 976 25.87 21.79 -35.94
C ALA A 976 26.65 21.33 -37.19
N ASN A 977 26.42 20.11 -37.67
CA ASN A 977 27.19 19.47 -38.75
C ASN A 977 26.27 18.64 -39.67
N GLY A 978 25.42 19.31 -40.46
CA GLY A 978 24.38 18.71 -41.29
C GLY A 978 23.04 19.41 -41.14
N TRP A 979 22.02 18.90 -41.84
CA TRP A 979 20.65 19.45 -41.80
C TRP A 979 19.64 18.59 -41.02
N GLY A 980 19.96 17.34 -40.67
CA GLY A 980 19.06 16.45 -39.93
C GLY A 980 17.85 16.02 -40.78
N SER A 981 16.70 15.76 -40.15
CA SER A 981 15.47 15.30 -40.82
C SER A 981 14.43 16.39 -40.95
N ALA A 982 13.75 16.41 -42.10
CA ALA A 982 12.58 17.21 -42.39
C ALA A 982 11.33 16.71 -41.64
N GLU A 983 10.37 17.61 -41.43
CA GLU A 983 9.06 17.31 -40.80
C GLU A 983 8.23 16.38 -41.69
N THR A 984 8.38 16.47 -43.02
CA THR A 984 7.82 15.55 -44.00
C THR A 984 8.83 15.35 -45.13
N GLY A 985 9.14 14.10 -45.45
CA GLY A 985 10.08 13.73 -46.52
C GLY A 985 11.42 13.12 -46.06
N GLY A 986 11.66 12.96 -44.76
CA GLY A 986 12.77 12.16 -44.23
C GLY A 986 14.08 12.91 -43.98
N ALA A 987 15.20 12.18 -44.00
CA ALA A 987 16.52 12.71 -43.65
C ALA A 987 17.21 13.46 -44.81
N TRP A 988 17.75 14.66 -44.56
CA TRP A 988 18.54 15.39 -45.55
C TRP A 988 19.90 14.73 -45.77
N THR A 989 20.15 14.28 -47.00
CA THR A 989 21.48 13.91 -47.47
C THR A 989 22.22 15.18 -47.90
N VAL A 990 23.44 15.41 -47.40
CA VAL A 990 24.25 16.60 -47.72
C VAL A 990 25.59 16.22 -48.37
N ALA A 991 26.06 17.06 -49.31
CA ALA A 991 27.30 16.83 -50.05
C ALA A 991 28.18 18.09 -50.09
N GLY A 992 29.51 17.89 -50.01
CA GLY A 992 30.52 18.95 -49.88
C GLY A 992 31.00 19.21 -48.45
N GLY A 993 30.83 18.23 -47.55
CA GLY A 993 31.33 18.24 -46.17
C GLY A 993 30.29 18.73 -45.16
N ALA A 994 29.90 17.86 -44.22
CA ALA A 994 28.80 18.12 -43.28
C ALA A 994 29.03 19.33 -42.35
N THR A 995 30.29 19.67 -42.04
CA THR A 995 30.70 20.85 -41.27
C THR A 995 30.41 22.19 -41.98
N ASN A 996 30.08 22.15 -43.28
CA ASN A 996 29.62 23.32 -44.04
C ASN A 996 28.10 23.48 -44.02
N PHE A 997 27.37 22.61 -43.31
CA PHE A 997 25.92 22.67 -43.15
C PHE A 997 25.57 22.76 -41.67
N SER A 998 24.63 23.64 -41.33
CA SER A 998 24.07 23.71 -39.98
C SER A 998 22.61 24.15 -40.04
N VAL A 999 21.90 23.98 -38.92
CA VAL A 999 20.54 24.48 -38.73
C VAL A 999 20.50 25.23 -37.41
N ALA A 1000 19.84 26.39 -37.42
CA ALA A 1000 19.32 27.05 -36.24
C ALA A 1000 17.79 27.20 -36.42
N PRO A 1001 17.00 27.47 -35.36
CA PRO A 1001 15.55 27.45 -35.46
C PRO A 1001 15.00 28.30 -36.61
N ASN A 1002 14.37 27.62 -37.57
CA ASN A 1002 13.78 28.12 -38.81
C ASN A 1002 14.79 28.53 -39.92
N ILE A 1003 16.07 28.15 -39.82
CA ILE A 1003 17.13 28.52 -40.78
C ILE A 1003 18.10 27.35 -41.03
N GLY A 1004 17.93 26.66 -42.17
CA GLY A 1004 18.95 25.79 -42.76
C GLY A 1004 20.07 26.61 -43.44
N THR A 1005 21.30 26.47 -42.96
CA THR A 1005 22.48 27.23 -43.44
C THR A 1005 23.42 26.37 -44.27
N MET A 1006 23.94 26.92 -45.38
CA MET A 1006 25.07 26.39 -46.15
C MET A 1006 26.24 27.39 -46.13
N ARG A 1007 27.45 26.94 -45.79
CA ARG A 1007 28.66 27.77 -45.68
C ARG A 1007 29.59 27.54 -46.87
N VAL A 1008 29.53 28.41 -47.87
CA VAL A 1008 30.52 28.46 -48.96
C VAL A 1008 31.83 29.07 -48.43
N THR A 1009 32.94 28.34 -48.53
CA THR A 1009 34.23 28.70 -47.90
C THR A 1009 35.26 29.31 -48.84
N GLY A 1010 35.02 29.30 -50.15
CA GLY A 1010 35.93 29.86 -51.16
C GLY A 1010 35.35 29.87 -52.57
N ALA A 1011 36.06 30.51 -53.51
CA ALA A 1011 35.66 30.55 -54.91
C ALA A 1011 35.71 29.15 -55.55
N GLY A 1012 34.73 28.83 -56.41
CA GLY A 1012 34.61 27.54 -57.08
C GLY A 1012 34.10 26.38 -56.20
N PHE A 1013 33.82 26.62 -54.91
CA PHE A 1013 33.32 25.61 -53.99
C PHE A 1013 31.81 25.33 -54.21
N ARG A 1014 31.39 24.06 -54.16
CA ARG A 1014 29.99 23.65 -54.40
C ARG A 1014 29.45 22.80 -53.26
N LEU A 1015 28.22 23.10 -52.85
CA LEU A 1015 27.44 22.38 -51.84
C LEU A 1015 26.10 21.92 -52.45
N SER A 1016 25.49 20.88 -51.91
CA SER A 1016 24.11 20.47 -52.26
C SER A 1016 23.48 19.60 -51.18
N SER A 1017 22.15 19.59 -51.11
CA SER A 1017 21.37 18.74 -50.19
C SER A 1017 20.09 18.22 -50.86
N PHE A 1018 19.62 17.04 -50.44
CA PHE A 1018 18.45 16.35 -51.01
C PHE A 1018 17.66 15.58 -49.94
N LEU A 1019 16.34 15.44 -50.14
CA LEU A 1019 15.45 14.57 -49.36
C LEU A 1019 15.10 13.30 -50.16
N PRO A 1020 14.89 12.14 -49.50
CA PRO A 1020 14.55 10.85 -50.13
C PRO A 1020 13.09 10.75 -50.59
N VAL A 1021 12.55 11.80 -51.22
CA VAL A 1021 11.20 11.82 -51.80
C VAL A 1021 11.24 11.68 -53.33
N SER A 1022 10.26 10.98 -53.91
CA SER A 1022 10.17 10.74 -55.34
C SER A 1022 8.74 10.98 -55.84
N THR A 1023 8.61 11.74 -56.93
CA THR A 1023 7.34 12.01 -57.62
C THR A 1023 7.60 12.30 -59.09
N THR A 1024 6.60 12.06 -59.94
CA THR A 1024 6.66 12.30 -61.40
C THR A 1024 6.40 13.77 -61.76
N SER A 1025 5.84 14.55 -60.84
CA SER A 1025 5.57 15.99 -61.00
C SER A 1025 5.73 16.74 -59.68
N THR A 1026 6.32 17.92 -59.75
CA THR A 1026 6.75 18.73 -58.60
C THR A 1026 6.28 20.17 -58.74
N ASP A 1027 5.80 20.75 -57.64
CA ASP A 1027 5.87 22.19 -57.41
C ASP A 1027 6.80 22.42 -56.20
N LEU A 1028 7.58 23.50 -56.21
CA LEU A 1028 8.66 23.73 -55.24
C LEU A 1028 8.68 25.18 -54.77
N THR A 1029 8.12 25.41 -53.58
CA THR A 1029 8.22 26.68 -52.86
C THR A 1029 9.35 26.59 -51.84
N THR A 1030 10.25 27.57 -51.82
CA THR A 1030 11.31 27.70 -50.81
C THR A 1030 11.78 29.15 -50.72
N GLN A 1031 12.27 29.57 -49.55
CA GLN A 1031 12.83 30.89 -49.31
C GLN A 1031 14.33 30.77 -49.06
N VAL A 1032 15.11 31.61 -49.74
CA VAL A 1032 16.58 31.55 -49.74
C VAL A 1032 17.17 32.96 -49.63
N SER A 1033 18.28 33.09 -48.91
CA SER A 1033 18.98 34.36 -48.70
C SER A 1033 20.49 34.12 -48.65
N MET A 1034 21.28 35.21 -48.71
CA MET A 1034 22.71 35.17 -48.43
C MET A 1034 23.03 36.23 -47.39
N ASN A 1035 23.78 35.86 -46.36
CA ASN A 1035 24.19 36.75 -45.27
C ASN A 1035 25.36 37.68 -45.65
N VAL A 1036 26.04 37.42 -46.77
CA VAL A 1036 27.14 38.23 -47.31
C VAL A 1036 26.97 38.36 -48.82
N MET A 1037 27.25 39.56 -49.33
CA MET A 1037 27.27 39.82 -50.77
C MET A 1037 28.42 39.07 -51.47
N PRO A 1038 28.18 38.43 -52.63
CA PRO A 1038 29.20 37.65 -53.32
C PRO A 1038 30.18 38.57 -54.02
N THR A 1039 31.40 38.12 -54.26
CA THR A 1039 32.44 38.89 -54.97
C THR A 1039 32.72 38.32 -56.37
N GLY A 1040 33.47 39.04 -57.19
CA GLY A 1040 33.80 38.62 -58.56
C GLY A 1040 32.55 38.47 -59.44
N SER A 1041 32.45 37.35 -60.17
CA SER A 1041 31.35 37.06 -61.11
C SER A 1041 30.05 36.57 -60.45
N GLY A 1042 29.99 36.49 -59.12
CA GLY A 1042 28.78 36.12 -58.36
C GLY A 1042 28.60 34.61 -58.14
N THR A 1043 27.72 34.29 -57.18
CA THR A 1043 27.44 32.92 -56.72
C THR A 1043 26.19 32.37 -57.40
N ASP A 1044 26.21 31.10 -57.83
CA ASP A 1044 25.05 30.39 -58.36
C ASP A 1044 24.41 29.53 -57.27
N LEU A 1045 23.10 29.68 -57.06
CA LEU A 1045 22.27 28.78 -56.26
C LEU A 1045 21.33 28.00 -57.19
N GLU A 1046 21.22 26.69 -57.00
CA GLU A 1046 20.41 25.82 -57.86
C GLU A 1046 19.31 25.11 -57.05
N LEU A 1047 18.05 25.37 -57.40
CA LEU A 1047 16.90 24.63 -56.88
C LEU A 1047 16.53 23.53 -57.86
N VAL A 1048 16.60 22.27 -57.42
CA VAL A 1048 16.36 21.10 -58.28
C VAL A 1048 14.86 20.78 -58.30
N GLY A 1049 14.16 21.24 -59.34
CA GLY A 1049 12.76 20.89 -59.54
C GLY A 1049 12.57 19.42 -59.90
N ARG A 1050 13.47 18.86 -60.73
CA ARG A 1050 13.45 17.42 -61.08
C ARG A 1050 14.85 16.88 -61.30
N SER A 1051 15.12 15.68 -60.78
CA SER A 1051 16.26 14.84 -61.16
C SER A 1051 15.75 13.50 -61.70
N VAL A 1052 16.49 12.88 -62.62
CA VAL A 1052 16.27 11.51 -63.11
C VAL A 1052 17.64 10.84 -63.14
N GLY A 1053 17.86 9.90 -62.22
CA GLY A 1053 19.22 9.46 -61.90
C GLY A 1053 20.06 10.60 -61.32
N THR A 1054 21.38 10.53 -61.51
CA THR A 1054 22.37 11.43 -60.90
C THR A 1054 22.84 12.58 -61.79
N THR A 1055 22.61 12.52 -63.10
CA THR A 1055 23.16 13.47 -64.10
C THR A 1055 22.13 14.34 -64.79
N ASP A 1056 20.88 13.90 -64.86
CA ASP A 1056 19.86 14.46 -65.76
C ASP A 1056 18.72 15.10 -64.97
N GLY A 1057 18.19 16.24 -65.41
CA GLY A 1057 17.16 16.96 -64.68
C GLY A 1057 16.92 18.40 -65.10
N TYR A 1058 16.05 19.09 -64.34
CA TYR A 1058 15.69 20.49 -64.54
C TYR A 1058 15.83 21.26 -63.23
N ARG A 1059 16.47 22.44 -63.30
CA ARG A 1059 16.83 23.27 -62.14
C ARG A 1059 16.50 24.74 -62.40
N LEU A 1060 16.03 25.45 -61.39
CA LEU A 1060 16.06 26.91 -61.38
C LEU A 1060 17.42 27.36 -60.85
N ARG A 1061 18.22 28.06 -61.66
CA ARG A 1061 19.48 28.66 -61.22
C ARG A 1061 19.26 30.14 -60.95
N LEU A 1062 19.54 30.55 -59.72
CA LEU A 1062 19.58 31.94 -59.26
C LEU A 1062 21.05 32.38 -59.18
N LYS A 1063 21.49 33.20 -60.14
CA LYS A 1063 22.83 33.79 -60.12
C LYS A 1063 22.80 35.12 -59.39
N MET A 1064 23.37 35.13 -58.19
CA MET A 1064 23.51 36.30 -57.33
C MET A 1064 24.80 37.04 -57.72
N LEU A 1065 24.69 38.18 -58.41
CA LEU A 1065 25.86 38.95 -58.84
C LEU A 1065 26.40 39.84 -57.72
N SER A 1066 27.70 40.15 -57.78
CA SER A 1066 28.39 41.06 -56.85
C SER A 1066 27.85 42.49 -56.84
N THR A 1067 27.06 42.85 -57.85
CA THR A 1067 26.31 44.12 -57.95
C THR A 1067 24.95 44.10 -57.25
N GLY A 1068 24.58 43.01 -56.57
CA GLY A 1068 23.28 42.83 -55.90
C GLY A 1068 22.15 42.39 -56.82
N VAL A 1069 22.41 42.27 -58.12
CA VAL A 1069 21.42 41.83 -59.11
C VAL A 1069 21.30 40.31 -59.10
N VAL A 1070 20.09 39.81 -58.86
CA VAL A 1070 19.73 38.40 -59.04
C VAL A 1070 19.32 38.16 -60.50
N ARG A 1071 19.82 37.09 -61.12
CA ARG A 1071 19.29 36.56 -62.38
C ARG A 1071 18.72 35.17 -62.18
N ALA A 1072 17.48 34.97 -62.60
CA ALA A 1072 16.83 33.67 -62.60
C ALA A 1072 16.86 33.06 -64.01
N SER A 1073 17.33 31.82 -64.13
CA SER A 1073 17.41 31.09 -65.39
C SER A 1073 16.98 29.64 -65.21
N LEU A 1074 16.20 29.10 -66.16
CA LEU A 1074 15.82 27.69 -66.15
C LEU A 1074 16.92 26.87 -66.84
N VAL A 1075 17.44 25.87 -66.15
CA VAL A 1075 18.57 25.05 -66.60
C VAL A 1075 18.09 23.61 -66.80
N GLY A 1076 18.15 23.13 -68.03
CA GLY A 1076 18.01 21.71 -68.35
C GLY A 1076 19.39 21.06 -68.39
N ILE A 1077 19.51 19.85 -67.84
CA ILE A 1077 20.74 19.05 -67.89
C ILE A 1077 20.36 17.67 -68.42
N SER A 1078 21.07 17.18 -69.43
CA SER A 1078 20.96 15.79 -69.88
C SER A 1078 22.30 15.25 -70.37
N ALA A 1079 22.60 14.00 -70.02
CA ALA A 1079 23.92 13.37 -70.19
C ALA A 1079 25.10 14.25 -69.69
N GLY A 1080 24.87 15.03 -68.63
CA GLY A 1080 25.81 16.01 -68.08
C GLY A 1080 25.97 17.32 -68.87
N VAL A 1081 25.41 17.43 -70.07
CA VAL A 1081 25.41 18.66 -70.87
C VAL A 1081 24.38 19.64 -70.31
N THR A 1082 24.80 20.87 -70.04
CA THR A 1082 23.97 21.91 -69.42
C THR A 1082 23.46 22.91 -70.45
N THR A 1083 22.14 23.00 -70.62
CA THR A 1083 21.46 23.91 -71.54
C THR A 1083 20.65 24.94 -70.74
N VAL A 1084 20.96 26.22 -70.92
CA VAL A 1084 20.29 27.33 -70.22
C VAL A 1084 19.18 27.91 -71.10
N GLY A 1085 17.93 27.80 -70.64
CA GLY A 1085 16.79 28.53 -71.22
C GLY A 1085 16.93 30.04 -70.96
N GLY A 1086 16.48 30.86 -71.91
CA GLY A 1086 16.78 32.29 -71.96
C GLY A 1086 16.51 33.09 -70.67
N ASP A 1087 17.31 34.14 -70.46
CA ASP A 1087 17.37 35.00 -69.25
C ASP A 1087 16.04 35.75 -69.03
N HIS A 1088 15.04 35.06 -68.47
CA HIS A 1088 13.69 35.60 -68.30
C HIS A 1088 13.55 36.44 -67.02
N ARG A 1089 13.71 37.76 -67.24
CA ARG A 1089 13.44 38.87 -66.31
C ARG A 1089 14.57 39.09 -65.29
N ARG A 1090 15.20 40.27 -65.36
CA ARG A 1090 15.86 40.85 -64.18
C ARG A 1090 14.78 41.12 -63.13
N VAL A 1091 14.95 40.60 -61.93
CA VAL A 1091 14.24 41.10 -60.76
C VAL A 1091 15.15 42.16 -60.15
N PRO A 1092 14.89 43.47 -60.35
CA PRO A 1092 15.45 44.45 -59.43
C PRO A 1092 14.87 44.12 -58.06
N VAL A 1093 15.72 43.87 -57.06
CA VAL A 1093 15.25 43.86 -55.68
C VAL A 1093 14.80 45.28 -55.41
N ALA A 1094 13.50 45.46 -55.13
CA ALA A 1094 13.01 46.72 -54.64
C ALA A 1094 13.64 46.96 -53.27
N ALA A 1095 14.60 47.89 -53.22
CA ALA A 1095 14.66 48.75 -52.04
C ALA A 1095 13.30 49.45 -51.91
N GLU A 1096 12.92 49.82 -50.69
CA GLU A 1096 11.63 50.46 -50.38
C GLU A 1096 10.40 49.51 -50.41
N ASP A 1097 10.56 48.30 -49.85
CA ASP A 1097 9.58 47.84 -48.84
C ASP A 1097 10.16 48.10 -47.42
N ALA A 1098 10.54 49.36 -47.24
CA ALA A 1098 11.17 49.95 -46.07
C ALA A 1098 10.93 51.47 -46.15
N VAL A 1099 10.85 52.15 -44.99
CA VAL A 1099 10.66 53.61 -44.88
C VAL A 1099 9.27 54.07 -45.42
N HIS A 1100 8.21 54.14 -44.62
CA HIS A 1100 8.12 54.96 -43.41
C HIS A 1100 7.26 54.34 -42.27
N GLY A 1101 7.85 53.39 -41.55
CA GLY A 1101 7.77 53.36 -40.08
C GLY A 1101 9.21 53.53 -39.58
N CYS A 1102 9.52 54.60 -38.87
CA CYS A 1102 10.92 54.99 -38.63
C CYS A 1102 11.61 54.13 -37.55
N GLY A 1103 12.86 53.70 -37.81
CA GLY A 1103 13.78 53.24 -36.74
C GLY A 1103 14.48 51.89 -36.97
N ALA A 1104 15.33 51.78 -38.00
CA ALA A 1104 16.31 50.70 -38.05
C ALA A 1104 17.53 51.04 -37.18
N GLY A 1105 17.98 50.10 -36.34
CA GLY A 1105 19.08 50.27 -35.38
C GLY A 1105 19.20 49.07 -34.45
N VAL A 1106 19.45 47.86 -34.97
CA VAL A 1106 20.80 47.31 -35.22
C VAL A 1106 21.55 46.95 -33.94
N ALA A 1107 21.73 45.63 -33.76
CA ALA A 1107 22.56 44.94 -32.76
C ALA A 1107 22.20 45.12 -31.27
N GLY A 1108 22.19 44.07 -30.44
CA GLY A 1108 22.26 42.64 -30.75
C GLY A 1108 22.96 41.79 -29.69
N ARG A 1109 22.76 40.48 -29.81
CA ARG A 1109 23.46 39.37 -29.10
C ARG A 1109 23.25 39.20 -27.59
N ASP A 1110 23.33 37.91 -27.25
CA ASP A 1110 23.79 37.30 -26.00
C ASP A 1110 23.02 37.49 -24.68
N LEU A 1111 22.31 36.40 -24.33
CA LEU A 1111 22.42 35.68 -23.06
C LEU A 1111 22.14 36.48 -21.76
N GLY A 1112 20.87 36.55 -21.36
CA GLY A 1112 20.46 37.35 -20.20
C GLY A 1112 19.23 36.90 -19.40
N ARG A 1113 19.20 35.63 -18.93
CA ARG A 1113 18.66 35.19 -17.61
C ARG A 1113 17.19 35.54 -17.18
N ARG A 1114 16.63 34.58 -16.42
CA ARG A 1114 15.75 34.75 -15.23
C ARG A 1114 14.24 35.05 -15.39
N ASP A 1115 13.50 34.20 -14.69
CA ASP A 1115 12.54 34.49 -13.60
C ASP A 1115 11.21 35.22 -13.85
N HIS A 1116 10.16 34.57 -13.32
CA HIS A 1116 8.98 35.12 -12.63
C HIS A 1116 7.78 35.75 -13.39
N ASP A 1117 6.61 35.23 -13.00
CA ASP A 1117 5.28 35.85 -12.85
C ASP A 1117 4.56 36.41 -14.10
N GLY A 1118 3.22 36.55 -14.02
CA GLY A 1118 2.44 37.10 -15.14
C GLY A 1118 0.96 36.69 -15.31
N GLN A 1119 0.27 36.24 -14.26
CA GLN A 1119 -1.19 36.43 -14.20
C GLN A 1119 -1.53 37.95 -14.07
N PRO A 1120 -2.80 38.42 -14.23
CA PRO A 1120 -4.07 37.68 -14.32
C PRO A 1120 -5.08 38.17 -15.40
N GLY A 1121 -6.23 37.47 -15.47
CA GLY A 1121 -7.55 38.15 -15.51
C GLY A 1121 -8.23 38.38 -16.88
N GLU A 1122 -9.54 38.70 -16.92
CA GLU A 1122 -10.58 38.57 -15.88
C GLU A 1122 -11.99 38.83 -16.48
N ARG A 1123 -13.05 38.41 -15.74
CA ARG A 1123 -14.43 38.99 -15.69
C ARG A 1123 -15.39 38.95 -16.89
N ALA A 1124 -16.61 38.49 -16.54
CA ALA A 1124 -17.95 38.98 -16.93
C ALA A 1124 -18.42 38.81 -18.41
N GLY A 1125 -19.68 38.47 -18.71
CA GLY A 1125 -20.86 38.20 -17.85
C GLY A 1125 -21.88 39.35 -17.82
N ARG A 1126 -23.18 39.03 -17.93
CA ARG A 1126 -24.45 39.80 -17.69
C ARG A 1126 -25.57 39.27 -18.64
N ASP A 1127 -26.90 39.46 -18.44
CA ASP A 1127 -27.76 39.73 -17.26
C ASP A 1127 -29.27 39.83 -17.67
N VAL A 1128 -30.16 39.96 -16.68
CA VAL A 1128 -31.50 40.61 -16.61
C VAL A 1128 -32.82 39.92 -17.08
N ARG A 1129 -33.80 39.96 -16.14
CA ARG A 1129 -35.31 40.05 -16.21
C ARG A 1129 -36.12 38.76 -15.97
N GLY A 1130 -37.21 38.76 -15.15
CA GLY A 1130 -37.68 39.75 -14.16
C GLY A 1130 -39.20 39.74 -13.83
N GLY A 1131 -39.59 40.04 -12.56
CA GLY A 1131 -40.97 40.28 -12.04
C GLY A 1131 -41.28 39.45 -10.77
N SER A 1132 -41.64 39.96 -9.57
CA SER A 1132 -42.72 40.89 -9.08
C SER A 1132 -44.07 40.20 -8.84
N ASP A 1133 -44.87 40.38 -7.75
CA ASP A 1133 -44.87 41.26 -6.55
C ASP A 1133 -45.93 40.69 -5.54
N ALA A 1134 -46.12 41.06 -4.24
CA ALA A 1134 -45.26 41.40 -3.08
C ALA A 1134 -46.14 41.63 -1.81
N ARG A 1135 -45.52 41.88 -0.62
CA ARG A 1135 -46.10 42.35 0.68
C ARG A 1135 -46.85 41.29 1.53
N GLY A 1136 -46.85 41.34 2.88
CA GLY A 1136 -46.10 42.19 3.82
C GLY A 1136 -46.64 42.21 5.27
N ALA A 1137 -45.96 42.96 6.16
CA ALA A 1137 -46.31 43.35 7.56
C ALA A 1137 -45.83 42.48 8.76
N VAL A 1138 -45.65 43.18 9.89
CA VAL A 1138 -45.13 42.84 11.25
C VAL A 1138 -46.00 43.66 12.27
N PRO A 1139 -45.84 43.71 13.63
CA PRO A 1139 -44.74 43.25 14.51
C PRO A 1139 -45.09 42.59 15.90
N GLY A 1140 -44.11 41.87 16.46
CA GLY A 1140 -43.59 42.06 17.85
C GLY A 1140 -44.31 41.46 19.07
N GLY A 1141 -43.53 41.10 20.12
CA GLY A 1141 -44.03 41.15 21.52
C GLY A 1141 -43.69 40.05 22.56
N ARG A 1142 -42.40 39.91 22.94
CA ARG A 1142 -41.91 39.67 24.34
C ARG A 1142 -42.46 38.53 25.26
N LEU A 1143 -41.49 37.85 25.92
CA LEU A 1143 -41.48 37.28 27.29
C LEU A 1143 -42.31 36.01 27.59
N GLY A 1144 -41.75 35.10 28.42
CA GLY A 1144 -42.49 33.97 29.02
C GLY A 1144 -41.60 32.79 29.45
N HIS A 1145 -41.24 32.74 30.73
CA HIS A 1145 -40.39 31.76 31.41
C HIS A 1145 -40.88 30.28 31.43
N ASP A 1146 -39.89 29.38 31.48
CA ASP A 1146 -39.74 28.19 32.35
C ASP A 1146 -40.61 26.90 32.26
N ASP A 1147 -39.98 25.86 32.83
CA ASP A 1147 -40.48 24.62 33.43
C ASP A 1147 -41.17 23.52 32.60
N ALA A 1148 -40.31 22.64 32.09
CA ALA A 1148 -40.11 21.28 32.64
C ALA A 1148 -41.29 20.27 32.70
N ALA A 1149 -41.12 19.22 31.89
CA ALA A 1149 -41.32 17.81 32.22
C ALA A 1149 -42.69 17.32 32.77
N ARG A 1150 -43.29 16.36 32.04
CA ARG A 1150 -43.18 14.93 32.43
C ARG A 1150 -43.70 13.94 31.38
N GLN A 1151 -43.33 12.68 31.65
CA GLN A 1151 -43.98 11.41 31.30
C GLN A 1151 -45.50 11.52 31.04
N GLY A 1152 -46.15 10.73 30.18
CA GLY A 1152 -45.70 9.56 29.41
C GLY A 1152 -46.64 8.36 29.59
N VAL A 1153 -46.63 7.44 28.60
CA VAL A 1153 -47.25 6.08 28.61
C VAL A 1153 -48.78 5.98 28.51
N GLY A 1154 -49.23 5.06 27.64
CA GLY A 1154 -50.64 4.71 27.38
C GLY A 1154 -50.93 4.72 25.87
N GLY A 1155 -51.04 3.60 25.13
CA GLY A 1155 -51.08 2.18 25.53
C GLY A 1155 -52.48 1.60 25.28
N GLY A 1156 -52.61 0.61 24.40
CA GLY A 1156 -53.92 0.04 24.02
C GLY A 1156 -53.97 -0.66 22.66
N ASP A 1157 -53.39 -1.86 22.61
CA ASP A 1157 -53.95 -3.06 21.97
C ASP A 1157 -54.73 -3.03 20.63
N ALA A 1158 -54.15 -3.76 19.67
CA ALA A 1158 -54.66 -5.06 19.17
C ALA A 1158 -55.26 -5.20 17.74
N ARG A 1159 -54.65 -6.16 17.02
CA ARG A 1159 -55.22 -7.09 16.00
C ARG A 1159 -55.61 -6.49 14.63
N ALA A 1160 -55.41 -7.20 13.51
CA ALA A 1160 -54.63 -8.42 13.23
C ALA A 1160 -54.50 -8.62 11.69
N GLY A 1161 -53.53 -9.42 11.27
CA GLY A 1161 -53.36 -9.88 9.88
C GLY A 1161 -52.49 -8.95 9.02
N GLY A 1162 -51.49 -9.43 8.26
CA GLY A 1162 -50.88 -10.77 8.31
C GLY A 1162 -50.27 -11.22 6.98
N VAL A 1163 -49.06 -11.78 7.06
CA VAL A 1163 -48.36 -12.60 6.03
C VAL A 1163 -47.89 -11.88 4.75
N ASP A 1164 -46.57 -11.72 4.68
CA ASP A 1164 -45.65 -11.97 3.56
C ASP A 1164 -46.16 -12.01 2.09
N ALA A 1165 -45.46 -11.28 1.20
CA ALA A 1165 -44.53 -11.91 0.25
C ALA A 1165 -43.67 -10.89 -0.55
N ASP A 1166 -42.35 -10.98 -0.32
CA ASP A 1166 -41.21 -11.05 -1.26
C ASP A 1166 -41.27 -10.49 -2.72
N ARG A 1167 -40.05 -10.11 -3.19
CA ARG A 1167 -39.54 -9.95 -4.58
C ARG A 1167 -39.66 -8.64 -5.39
N HIS A 1168 -38.49 -8.30 -5.94
CA HIS A 1168 -38.23 -7.66 -7.24
C HIS A 1168 -39.12 -8.25 -8.37
N GLU A 1169 -39.40 -7.58 -9.50
CA GLU A 1169 -38.41 -7.07 -10.46
C GLU A 1169 -38.96 -6.01 -11.46
N HIS A 1170 -38.34 -5.86 -12.63
CA HIS A 1170 -38.53 -4.75 -13.58
C HIS A 1170 -39.83 -4.81 -14.40
N HIS A 1171 -40.34 -3.64 -14.83
CA HIS A 1171 -40.37 -3.22 -16.24
C HIS A 1171 -40.82 -1.75 -16.37
N GLY A 1172 -40.54 -1.11 -17.52
CA GLY A 1172 -40.88 0.30 -17.79
C GLY A 1172 -41.76 0.49 -19.03
N CYS A 1173 -42.17 1.74 -19.30
CA CYS A 1173 -42.86 2.14 -20.53
C CYS A 1173 -42.55 3.60 -20.90
N ALA A 1174 -42.69 3.95 -22.19
CA ALA A 1174 -42.23 5.23 -22.73
C ALA A 1174 -43.21 5.87 -23.74
N ALA A 1175 -43.36 7.20 -23.68
CA ALA A 1175 -43.93 8.06 -24.73
C ALA A 1175 -43.51 9.53 -24.51
N GLY A 1176 -43.34 10.41 -25.52
CA GLY A 1176 -43.19 10.10 -26.95
C GLY A 1176 -43.60 11.21 -27.94
N ARG A 1177 -42.64 12.07 -28.38
CA ARG A 1177 -42.64 12.88 -29.64
C ARG A 1177 -43.71 14.01 -29.71
N GLY A 1178 -43.59 15.15 -30.41
CA GLY A 1178 -42.55 15.81 -31.26
C GLY A 1178 -43.07 17.25 -31.60
N ARG A 1179 -42.61 18.07 -32.56
CA ARG A 1179 -41.64 18.00 -33.69
C ARG A 1179 -41.28 19.44 -34.18
N CYS A 1180 -40.13 19.61 -34.86
CA CYS A 1180 -39.75 20.73 -35.80
C CYS A 1180 -39.57 22.14 -35.19
N ARG A 1181 -38.76 23.10 -35.70
CA ARG A 1181 -37.71 23.28 -36.78
C ARG A 1181 -37.07 24.69 -36.53
N ALA A 1182 -35.94 25.17 -37.08
CA ALA A 1182 -34.68 24.65 -37.63
C ALA A 1182 -33.74 25.85 -38.02
N LEU A 1183 -32.49 25.60 -38.46
CA LEU A 1183 -31.39 26.56 -38.79
C LEU A 1183 -30.79 27.31 -37.58
N GLY A 1184 -29.47 27.45 -37.38
CA GLY A 1184 -28.33 26.69 -37.94
C GLY A 1184 -27.44 27.42 -38.97
N LEU A 1185 -26.15 27.57 -38.65
CA LEU A 1185 -25.05 27.64 -39.64
C LEU A 1185 -23.70 27.21 -39.02
N HIS A 1186 -22.95 26.38 -39.76
CA HIS A 1186 -21.57 25.97 -39.45
C HIS A 1186 -20.86 25.73 -40.79
N LEU A 1187 -19.70 26.35 -41.00
CA LEU A 1187 -18.85 26.25 -42.19
C LEU A 1187 -17.40 26.29 -41.67
N GLN A 1188 -16.50 25.32 -41.88
CA GLN A 1188 -16.25 24.39 -42.99
C GLN A 1188 -15.68 25.07 -44.25
N HIS A 1189 -14.59 24.49 -44.76
CA HIS A 1189 -13.95 24.87 -46.03
C HIS A 1189 -14.93 24.85 -47.19
N HIS A 1190 -14.89 25.90 -48.02
CA HIS A 1190 -14.94 25.77 -49.48
C HIS A 1190 -14.29 26.99 -50.15
N ASP A 1191 -13.68 26.80 -51.31
CA ASP A 1191 -13.04 27.87 -52.08
C ASP A 1191 -14.04 28.87 -52.64
N ASP A 1192 -13.79 30.17 -52.47
CA ASP A 1192 -14.41 31.21 -53.30
C ASP A 1192 -13.48 31.58 -54.48
N ALA A 1193 -13.35 30.65 -55.42
CA ALA A 1193 -12.54 30.78 -56.63
C ALA A 1193 -13.17 31.73 -57.70
N ALA A 1194 -13.78 32.83 -57.26
CA ALA A 1194 -14.55 33.76 -58.09
C ALA A 1194 -13.78 35.01 -58.59
N ARG A 1195 -12.48 35.16 -58.28
CA ARG A 1195 -11.55 35.91 -59.14
C ARG A 1195 -10.73 34.89 -59.92
N GLY A 1196 -10.97 34.70 -61.21
CA GLY A 1196 -10.94 35.81 -62.17
C GLY A 1196 -9.84 35.61 -63.22
N ARG A 1197 -9.55 34.34 -63.57
CA ARG A 1197 -9.58 33.87 -64.96
C ARG A 1197 -8.92 34.78 -66.02
N GLN A 1198 -7.64 35.13 -65.84
CA GLN A 1198 -6.81 35.62 -66.97
C GLN A 1198 -5.56 34.76 -67.23
N LEU A 1199 -4.84 34.27 -66.23
CA LEU A 1199 -3.56 33.58 -66.46
C LEU A 1199 -3.70 32.18 -67.11
N VAL A 1200 -4.77 31.44 -66.80
CA VAL A 1200 -5.02 30.07 -67.33
C VAL A 1200 -5.30 30.08 -68.84
N ALA A 1201 -5.64 31.23 -69.43
CA ALA A 1201 -5.86 31.36 -70.87
C ALA A 1201 -4.57 31.22 -71.71
N ALA A 1202 -3.40 31.57 -71.15
CA ALA A 1202 -2.14 31.57 -71.89
C ALA A 1202 -1.53 30.16 -72.08
N LEU A 1203 -1.72 29.27 -71.10
CA LEU A 1203 -1.00 27.97 -71.04
C LEU A 1203 -1.82 26.76 -71.54
N ARG A 1204 -3.13 26.90 -71.79
CA ARG A 1204 -3.95 25.81 -72.37
C ARG A 1204 -3.81 25.66 -73.89
N SER A 1205 -3.15 26.60 -74.57
CA SER A 1205 -2.89 26.57 -76.02
C SER A 1205 -1.90 25.47 -76.45
N ALA A 1206 -0.97 25.07 -75.57
CA ALA A 1206 0.12 24.14 -75.88
C ALA A 1206 -0.25 22.64 -75.83
N ARG A 1207 -1.54 22.28 -75.66
CA ARG A 1207 -1.98 20.87 -75.49
C ARG A 1207 -2.56 20.21 -76.76
N ARG A 1208 -2.26 20.72 -77.96
CA ARG A 1208 -2.77 20.21 -79.26
C ARG A 1208 -1.73 20.09 -80.38
N VAL A 1209 -0.76 19.19 -80.25
CA VAL A 1209 -0.12 18.52 -81.41
C VAL A 1209 0.17 17.05 -81.05
N LYS A 1210 -0.24 16.11 -81.93
CA LYS A 1210 0.13 14.68 -81.99
C LYS A 1210 0.19 13.86 -80.67
N ARG A 1211 -0.89 13.09 -80.43
CA ARG A 1211 -0.71 11.63 -80.27
C ARG A 1211 -0.44 11.06 -81.68
N GLY A 1212 0.42 10.04 -81.80
CA GLY A 1212 0.59 9.31 -83.05
C GLY A 1212 1.82 8.41 -83.05
N HIS A 1213 1.59 7.08 -83.01
CA HIS A 1213 2.60 6.00 -82.98
C HIS A 1213 3.51 5.97 -81.73
N ALA A 1214 4.11 4.84 -81.33
CA ALA A 1214 3.67 3.44 -81.42
C ALA A 1214 4.50 2.58 -80.43
N THR A 1215 3.96 1.42 -80.05
CA THR A 1215 4.67 0.17 -79.61
C THR A 1215 6.12 0.23 -79.11
N GLY A 1216 6.33 -0.20 -77.86
CA GLY A 1216 7.58 -0.87 -77.46
C GLY A 1216 8.10 -0.50 -76.07
N TRP A 1217 8.45 -1.54 -75.29
CA TRP A 1217 9.06 -1.54 -73.95
C TRP A 1217 8.15 -1.04 -72.81
#